data_AF-A0A093YIV3-F1
#
_entry.id   AF-A0A093YIV3-F1
#
_cell.length_a   1.000
_cell.length_b   1.000
_cell.length_c   1.000
_cell.angle_alpha   90.00
_cell.angle_beta   90.00
_cell.angle_gamma   90.00
#
_symmetry.space_group_name_H-M   'P 1'
#
loop_
_entity.id
_entity.type
_entity.pdbx_description
1 polymer ?
#
loop_
_entity_poly.entity_id
_entity_poly.type
_entity_poly.pdbx_seq_one_letter_code
_entity_poly.pdbx_strand_id
1 'polypeptide(L)'
;MPAESPAEFTLFPLLPPELRVKIWQTALLERNSIVELRALNDTIIPRSQPPKVLSINKESRYEALRAFRAHSNTLSFSNGGATQNQLYLLPKRDILYFSNDYKVATPSTVQGKMADMAGTLSLVASSLNEIDRAKIESLAIDIYEWSEVDHVRDIIRELLPFGGLKTLVVVMRDPVEKKSGTDRTFVEWPWAQRKQAYDLQTKLWKMSRHILRYHPGWREPTIKLRLAQFLDRPLFPWKKLIVGFSLAQYLFESFLSARQYQVLKNTRPPKVLANEVSQEVFDKSQAYGRAKAQFSFVSSLYGQIQNTAFIYYDILPKLWTLTGSWLLQFAPARFSGEISHSIVFVLTFIIIQQVLSLPTSIYSTFVLEEKFGFNKQTPKVFVTDILKSQMLAFILAPPILAGFLKIVQKTGNQFFYYLWLFGAALQVFMITVYPITILPLFNKLSPLDPGALKTGVEGLAARLNFPLKELYVIDGSKRSAHSNAYFFGLPWKKHIVIYDTLIEKSETEEVVAVLAHELGHWSLGHTTRLFAISQVHFFYIFSLFSVFINNKSLYKSFGFHTQMPIIIGFILFSDALAPMDTVIKLLMNILSRRYEFQADEFAQKLGYSSELAKSLIKLQIQNLSTMDADWMYATYHFSHPILSERLGALGWHGDKSGESVVDEKNDTAVKASGRDEL
;
A
#
# COMPACT_ATOMS: atom_id res chain seq x y z
N MET A 1 1.07 44.07 42.06
CA MET A 1 2.12 43.07 42.35
C MET A 1 2.59 42.48 41.03
N PRO A 2 3.84 42.75 40.60
CA PRO A 2 4.43 42.06 39.46
C PRO A 2 4.91 40.68 39.92
N ALA A 3 4.62 39.65 39.12
CA ALA A 3 5.14 38.31 39.33
C ALA A 3 6.68 38.34 39.39
N GLU A 4 7.25 37.80 40.46
CA GLU A 4 8.69 37.62 40.60
C GLU A 4 9.23 36.85 39.37
N SER A 5 10.20 37.45 38.69
CA SER A 5 11.02 36.73 37.72
C SER A 5 11.82 35.67 38.47
N PRO A 6 11.94 34.42 37.97
CA PRO A 6 12.70 33.40 38.68
C PRO A 6 14.15 33.85 38.85
N ALA A 7 14.68 33.73 40.06
CA ALA A 7 16.02 34.19 40.42
C ALA A 7 17.09 33.60 39.48
N GLU A 8 17.71 34.45 38.67
CA GLU A 8 18.86 34.11 37.85
C GLU A 8 20.11 34.02 38.73
N PHE A 9 20.67 32.83 38.86
CA PHE A 9 22.00 32.67 39.47
C PHE A 9 23.07 33.20 38.50
N THR A 10 23.83 34.20 38.95
CA THR A 10 24.94 34.83 38.22
C THR A 10 26.25 34.63 38.99
N LEU A 11 27.28 34.09 38.34
CA LEU A 11 28.63 34.05 38.90
C LEU A 11 29.32 35.40 38.61
N PHE A 12 29.76 36.12 39.65
CA PHE A 12 30.35 37.46 39.60
C PHE A 12 29.43 38.57 39.03
N PRO A 13 28.28 38.84 39.67
CA PRO A 13 27.31 39.84 39.20
C PRO A 13 27.84 41.28 39.22
N LEU A 14 28.91 41.55 39.98
CA LEU A 14 29.52 42.87 40.15
C LEU A 14 30.56 43.23 39.07
N LEU A 15 30.93 42.29 38.18
CA LEU A 15 31.93 42.55 37.13
C LEU A 15 31.29 42.95 35.79
N PRO A 16 31.91 43.86 35.01
CA PRO A 16 31.43 44.22 33.68
C PRO A 16 31.35 43.03 32.73
N PRO A 17 30.34 42.98 31.83
CA PRO A 17 30.14 41.87 30.89
C PRO A 17 31.39 41.51 30.06
N GLU A 18 32.15 42.51 29.63
CA GLU A 18 33.36 42.37 28.82
C GLU A 18 34.50 41.66 29.57
N LEU A 19 34.64 41.92 30.88
CA LEU A 19 35.64 41.25 31.72
C LEU A 19 35.27 39.79 31.98
N ARG A 20 33.97 39.50 32.13
CA ARG A 20 33.46 38.12 32.26
C ARG A 20 33.75 37.29 31.00
N VAL A 21 33.58 37.89 29.82
CA VAL A 21 33.90 37.26 28.53
C VAL A 21 35.40 36.94 28.42
N LYS A 22 36.26 37.86 28.86
CA LYS A 22 37.71 37.68 28.83
C LYS A 22 38.19 36.59 29.81
N ILE A 23 37.56 36.46 30.98
CA ILE A 23 37.82 35.38 31.95
C ILE A 23 37.53 34.01 31.32
N TRP A 24 36.40 33.85 30.62
CA TRP A 24 36.03 32.59 29.98
C TRP A 24 36.91 32.24 28.78
N GLN A 25 37.28 33.22 27.95
CA GLN A 25 38.21 33.01 26.85
C GLN A 25 39.58 32.53 27.38
N THR A 26 40.06 33.12 28.48
CA THR A 26 41.38 32.80 29.04
C THR A 26 41.38 31.46 29.79
N ALA A 27 40.32 31.14 30.54
CA ALA A 27 40.22 29.90 31.32
C ALA A 27 40.02 28.63 30.47
N LEU A 28 39.56 28.77 29.22
CA LEU A 28 39.29 27.66 28.31
C LEU A 28 40.38 27.41 27.26
N LEU A 29 41.31 28.37 27.06
CA LEU A 29 42.33 28.29 26.02
C LEU A 29 43.60 27.52 26.44
N GLU A 30 43.94 27.48 27.72
CA GLU A 30 45.08 26.70 28.21
C GLU A 30 44.64 25.50 29.04
N ARG A 31 45.19 24.34 28.68
CA ARG A 31 44.64 23.01 28.96
C ARG A 31 44.50 22.60 30.43
N ASN A 32 44.76 23.43 31.44
CA ASN A 32 44.49 23.17 32.87
C ASN A 32 44.80 24.40 33.74
N SER A 33 43.83 25.18 34.27
CA SER A 33 44.05 26.11 35.42
C SER A 33 42.76 26.73 36.03
N ILE A 34 42.59 26.65 37.38
CA ILE A 34 41.87 27.67 38.19
C ILE A 34 42.82 28.86 38.39
N VAL A 35 42.29 30.07 38.56
CA VAL A 35 43.06 31.29 38.78
C VAL A 35 42.61 32.08 40.02
N GLU A 36 43.57 32.58 40.79
CA GLU A 36 43.42 33.47 41.95
C GLU A 36 43.46 34.94 41.50
N LEU A 37 42.50 35.77 41.92
CA LEU A 37 42.42 37.21 41.63
C LEU A 37 42.71 38.01 42.92
N ARG A 38 43.67 38.93 42.90
CA ARG A 38 43.94 39.85 44.04
C ARG A 38 43.35 41.24 43.79
N ALA A 39 42.37 41.61 44.62
CA ALA A 39 41.58 42.83 44.46
C ALA A 39 42.32 44.16 44.78
N LEU A 40 43.51 44.13 45.38
CA LEU A 40 44.29 45.34 45.70
C LEU A 40 45.10 45.88 44.51
N ASN A 41 45.28 45.08 43.46
CA ASN A 41 46.26 45.35 42.40
C ASN A 41 45.96 44.63 41.06
N ASP A 42 44.74 44.10 40.88
CA ASP A 42 44.24 43.56 39.60
C ASP A 42 45.16 42.55 38.89
N THR A 43 45.77 41.64 39.66
CA THR A 43 46.64 40.57 39.13
C THR A 43 46.06 39.17 39.34
N ILE A 44 46.39 38.26 38.42
CA ILE A 44 45.76 36.95 38.15
C ILE A 44 46.84 35.84 38.22
N ILE A 45 46.71 34.84 39.13
CA ILE A 45 47.73 33.79 39.37
C ILE A 45 47.13 32.35 39.39
N PRO A 46 47.58 31.39 38.55
CA PRO A 46 46.94 30.05 38.40
C PRO A 46 47.31 28.99 39.46
N ARG A 47 46.35 28.13 39.87
CA ARG A 47 46.49 27.09 40.94
C ARG A 47 45.92 25.66 40.69
N SER A 48 45.07 25.38 39.68
CA SER A 48 44.42 24.05 39.35
C SER A 48 43.39 23.48 40.39
N GLN A 49 42.35 22.65 40.11
CA GLN A 49 41.64 22.05 38.95
C GLN A 49 40.12 22.41 38.97
N PRO A 50 39.38 22.47 37.84
CA PRO A 50 38.00 23.00 37.80
C PRO A 50 36.86 21.95 37.98
N PRO A 51 35.81 22.27 38.79
CA PRO A 51 34.49 21.64 38.72
C PRO A 51 33.34 22.60 38.33
N LYS A 52 32.17 22.02 37.97
CA LYS A 52 30.80 22.59 37.84
C LYS A 52 30.43 23.39 36.57
N VAL A 53 29.99 22.69 35.52
CA VAL A 53 29.39 23.26 34.28
C VAL A 53 27.87 23.05 34.21
N LEU A 54 27.12 23.21 35.32
CA LEU A 54 25.66 22.98 35.31
C LEU A 54 24.82 24.12 35.92
N SER A 55 25.34 25.34 35.99
CA SER A 55 24.60 26.47 36.58
C SER A 55 24.86 27.81 35.87
N ILE A 56 24.81 27.83 34.53
CA ILE A 56 25.03 29.06 33.74
C ILE A 56 23.87 29.33 32.78
N ASN A 57 23.58 30.62 32.59
CA ASN A 57 22.48 31.14 31.78
C ASN A 57 22.64 30.81 30.28
N LYS A 58 21.56 31.05 29.53
CA LYS A 58 21.41 30.64 28.11
C LYS A 58 22.49 31.24 27.21
N GLU A 59 22.89 32.49 27.42
CA GLU A 59 23.94 33.17 26.63
C GLU A 59 25.33 32.58 26.87
N SER A 60 25.72 32.40 28.14
CA SER A 60 27.04 31.82 28.49
C SER A 60 27.18 30.39 27.98
N ARG A 61 26.06 29.64 27.99
CA ARG A 61 25.98 28.29 27.43
C ARG A 61 26.11 28.28 25.91
N TYR A 62 25.49 29.23 25.22
CA TYR A 62 25.56 29.35 23.76
C TYR A 62 26.96 29.69 23.27
N GLU A 63 27.66 30.60 23.95
CA GLU A 63 29.04 30.97 23.60
C GLU A 63 30.05 29.88 23.96
N ALA A 64 29.90 29.20 25.10
CA ALA A 64 30.70 28.02 25.42
C ALA A 64 30.53 26.90 24.36
N LEU A 65 29.30 26.69 23.89
CA LEU A 65 29.00 25.74 22.81
C LEU A 65 29.54 26.18 21.44
N ARG A 66 29.61 27.49 21.19
CA ARG A 66 30.18 28.06 19.96
C ARG A 66 31.70 27.88 19.91
N ALA A 67 32.38 28.12 21.03
CA ALA A 67 33.81 27.87 21.20
C ALA A 67 34.15 26.37 21.11
N PHE A 68 33.34 25.49 21.71
CA PHE A 68 33.50 24.03 21.64
C PHE A 68 33.27 23.46 20.23
N ARG A 69 32.33 24.04 19.45
CA ARG A 69 32.04 23.59 18.08
C ARG A 69 33.18 23.85 17.09
N ALA A 70 34.07 24.80 17.37
CA ALA A 70 35.18 25.11 16.49
C ALA A 70 36.26 24.01 16.44
N HIS A 71 36.29 23.08 17.40
CA HIS A 71 37.36 22.07 17.53
C HIS A 71 36.83 20.65 17.82
N SER A 72 35.73 20.24 17.18
CA SER A 72 35.34 18.83 17.19
C SER A 72 36.37 18.01 16.42
N ASN A 73 37.26 17.34 17.14
CA ASN A 73 37.51 15.90 17.02
C ASN A 73 38.40 15.43 18.18
N THR A 74 37.87 14.53 19.00
CA THR A 74 38.52 13.77 20.09
C THR A 74 39.16 14.56 21.24
N LEU A 75 38.54 14.48 22.43
CA LEU A 75 39.24 14.68 23.71
C LEU A 75 39.32 13.33 24.43
N SER A 76 40.45 12.66 24.27
CA SER A 76 40.87 11.53 25.11
C SER A 76 41.71 12.06 26.28
N PHE A 77 41.46 11.59 27.49
CA PHE A 77 42.39 11.75 28.61
C PHE A 77 42.99 10.40 28.99
N SER A 78 44.31 10.26 28.87
CA SER A 78 45.04 9.07 29.34
C SER A 78 45.17 9.11 30.86
N ASN A 79 44.87 8.00 31.51
CA ASN A 79 45.06 7.84 32.94
C ASN A 79 46.50 7.40 33.23
N GLY A 80 47.13 7.96 34.27
CA GLY A 80 48.21 7.27 34.95
C GLY A 80 47.61 6.12 35.76
N GLY A 81 47.25 5.01 35.10
CA GLY A 81 46.83 3.76 35.76
C GLY A 81 45.32 3.50 35.75
N ALA A 82 44.86 2.91 34.64
CA ALA A 82 43.65 2.10 34.43
C ALA A 82 42.25 2.66 34.81
N THR A 83 41.39 2.67 33.77
CA THR A 83 39.95 3.01 33.69
C THR A 83 39.57 4.51 33.76
N GLN A 84 39.10 5.02 32.62
CA GLN A 84 38.74 6.42 32.32
C GLN A 84 37.30 6.73 32.76
N ASN A 85 37.09 7.78 33.57
CA ASN A 85 35.76 8.26 33.97
C ASN A 85 35.21 9.26 32.92
N GLN A 86 33.95 9.10 32.49
CA GLN A 86 33.31 9.97 31.48
C GLN A 86 31.86 10.32 31.89
N LEU A 87 31.51 11.62 31.91
CA LEU A 87 30.13 12.10 32.03
C LEU A 87 29.65 12.58 30.66
N TYR A 88 28.57 12.00 30.14
CA TYR A 88 28.01 12.39 28.85
C TYR A 88 26.78 13.25 29.06
N LEU A 89 26.81 14.46 28.52
CA LEU A 89 25.61 15.28 28.36
C LEU A 89 25.16 15.16 26.91
N LEU A 90 23.87 14.86 26.70
CA LEU A 90 23.22 14.92 25.39
C LEU A 90 22.41 16.22 25.32
N PRO A 91 23.04 17.38 25.02
CA PRO A 91 22.40 18.69 25.10
C PRO A 91 21.24 18.88 24.11
N LYS A 92 21.09 18.00 23.11
CA LYS A 92 19.93 18.00 22.21
C LYS A 92 18.68 17.35 22.80
N ARG A 93 18.81 16.57 23.89
CA ARG A 93 17.72 15.76 24.47
C ARG A 93 17.47 16.02 25.96
N ASP A 94 18.29 16.86 26.60
CA ASP A 94 18.19 17.18 28.03
C ASP A 94 18.20 15.93 28.94
N ILE A 95 19.12 15.00 28.65
CA ILE A 95 19.26 13.72 29.34
C ILE A 95 20.56 13.69 30.15
N LEU A 96 20.44 13.34 31.43
CA LEU A 96 21.58 13.10 32.33
C LEU A 96 21.99 11.62 32.25
N TYR A 97 23.22 11.31 31.82
CA TYR A 97 23.68 9.92 31.65
C TYR A 97 24.69 9.47 32.71
N PHE A 98 24.38 8.35 33.35
CA PHE A 98 25.23 7.64 34.30
C PHE A 98 25.81 6.38 33.64
N SER A 99 27.12 6.37 33.43
CA SER A 99 27.84 5.16 33.01
C SER A 99 28.13 4.28 34.23
N ASN A 100 28.24 2.96 34.02
CA ASN A 100 28.64 2.03 35.07
C ASN A 100 30.18 1.97 35.26
N ASP A 101 30.94 2.74 34.48
CA ASP A 101 32.40 2.81 34.60
C ASP A 101 32.90 3.66 35.80
N TYR A 102 32.00 4.06 36.72
CA TYR A 102 32.33 4.95 37.83
C TYR A 102 32.80 4.18 39.08
N LYS A 103 33.91 4.62 39.65
CA LYS A 103 34.29 4.36 41.05
C LYS A 103 34.09 5.66 41.84
N VAL A 104 33.09 5.70 42.72
CA VAL A 104 32.94 6.82 43.66
C VAL A 104 33.65 6.45 44.95
N ALA A 105 34.67 7.22 45.34
CA ALA A 105 35.29 7.11 46.66
C ALA A 105 34.62 8.11 47.61
N THR A 106 34.09 7.63 48.73
CA THR A 106 33.61 8.47 49.83
C THR A 106 34.76 8.79 50.79
N PRO A 107 34.80 9.98 51.44
CA PRO A 107 35.86 10.32 52.40
C PRO A 107 35.83 9.55 53.72
N SER A 108 34.84 8.68 53.94
CA SER A 108 34.60 8.05 55.24
C SER A 108 34.16 6.59 55.08
N THR A 109 35.08 5.73 54.64
CA THR A 109 35.32 4.37 55.18
C THR A 109 36.29 3.61 54.25
N VAL A 110 37.40 3.15 54.82
CA VAL A 110 38.53 2.46 54.17
C VAL A 110 38.22 0.97 53.88
N GLN A 111 37.03 0.66 53.39
CA GLN A 111 36.72 -0.65 52.81
C GLN A 111 35.83 -0.46 51.59
N GLY A 112 36.48 -0.37 50.42
CA GLY A 112 35.80 -0.20 49.14
C GLY A 112 34.95 -1.42 48.79
N LYS A 113 33.65 -1.36 49.08
CA LYS A 113 32.65 -2.14 48.34
C LYS A 113 32.31 -1.34 47.07
N MET A 114 32.42 -1.99 45.91
CA MET A 114 32.02 -1.41 44.63
C MET A 114 30.57 -0.93 44.74
N ALA A 115 30.31 0.37 44.57
CA ALA A 115 28.94 0.86 44.47
C ALA A 115 28.40 0.46 43.09
N ASP A 116 27.31 -0.29 43.08
CA ASP A 116 26.53 -0.55 41.90
C ASP A 116 25.79 0.74 41.43
N MET A 117 25.06 0.64 40.33
CA MET A 117 24.27 1.77 39.80
C MET A 117 23.27 2.31 40.84
N ALA A 118 22.75 1.46 41.73
CA ALA A 118 21.88 1.88 42.83
C ALA A 118 22.63 2.80 43.81
N GLY A 119 23.84 2.42 44.25
CA GLY A 119 24.68 3.27 45.08
C GLY A 119 25.03 4.62 44.44
N THR A 120 25.26 4.63 43.12
CA THR A 120 25.51 5.87 42.36
C THR A 120 24.29 6.79 42.36
N LEU A 121 23.10 6.24 42.11
CA LEU A 121 21.85 6.99 42.14
C LEU A 121 21.52 7.51 43.55
N SER A 122 21.78 6.71 44.58
CA SER A 122 21.57 7.10 45.98
C SER A 122 22.43 8.30 46.38
N LEU A 123 23.72 8.27 46.00
CA LEU A 123 24.65 9.35 46.28
C LEU A 123 24.24 10.64 45.56
N VAL A 124 23.83 10.54 44.29
CA VAL A 124 23.30 11.68 43.54
C VAL A 124 22.03 12.23 44.19
N ALA A 125 21.10 11.36 44.59
CA ALA A 125 19.87 11.75 45.27
C ALA A 125 20.12 12.41 46.63
N SER A 126 21.21 12.05 47.33
CA SER A 126 21.61 12.68 48.60
C SER A 126 22.33 14.02 48.40
N SER A 127 23.00 14.21 47.26
CA SER A 127 23.75 15.43 46.92
C SER A 127 22.88 16.57 46.39
N LEU A 128 21.63 16.28 46.03
CA LEU A 128 20.68 17.23 45.45
C LEU A 128 19.49 17.45 46.39
N ASN A 129 19.05 18.70 46.51
CA ASN A 129 17.82 19.03 47.24
C ASN A 129 16.57 18.53 46.47
N GLU A 130 15.42 18.50 47.13
CA GLU A 130 14.17 17.99 46.56
C GLU A 130 13.70 18.76 45.31
N ILE A 131 13.87 20.09 45.31
CA ILE A 131 13.48 20.97 44.20
C ILE A 131 14.32 20.67 42.95
N ASP A 132 15.62 20.43 43.12
CA ASP A 132 16.53 20.16 42.02
C ASP A 132 16.37 18.74 41.47
N ARG A 133 16.01 17.76 42.33
CA ARG A 133 15.63 16.41 41.88
C ARG A 133 14.32 16.41 41.09
N ALA A 134 13.36 17.25 41.47
CA ALA A 134 12.09 17.39 40.76
C ALA A 134 12.22 18.02 39.36
N LYS A 135 13.33 18.72 39.07
CA LYS A 135 13.62 19.28 37.74
C LYS A 135 14.20 18.25 36.77
N ILE A 136 14.62 17.07 37.24
CA ILE A 136 15.22 16.03 36.40
C ILE A 136 14.11 15.21 35.75
N GLU A 137 13.77 15.54 34.51
CA GLU A 137 12.69 14.87 33.75
C GLU A 137 13.17 13.65 32.95
N SER A 138 14.45 13.59 32.58
CA SER A 138 15.02 12.49 31.79
C SER A 138 16.37 12.04 32.34
N LEU A 139 16.52 10.74 32.55
CA LEU A 139 17.72 10.15 33.14
C LEU A 139 18.12 8.91 32.35
N ALA A 140 19.41 8.72 32.10
CA ALA A 140 19.95 7.55 31.42
C ALA A 140 20.89 6.77 32.32
N ILE A 141 20.72 5.45 32.39
CA ILE A 141 21.54 4.55 33.22
C ILE A 141 22.11 3.41 32.40
N ASP A 142 23.35 3.04 32.68
CA ASP A 142 24.02 1.87 32.12
C ASP A 142 23.82 0.64 33.03
N ILE A 143 23.24 -0.43 32.50
CA ILE A 143 22.99 -1.67 33.27
C ILE A 143 23.79 -2.81 32.66
N TYR A 144 24.84 -3.22 33.36
CA TYR A 144 25.82 -4.20 32.89
C TYR A 144 25.38 -5.65 33.07
N GLU A 145 24.72 -5.98 34.18
CA GLU A 145 24.30 -7.36 34.51
C GLU A 145 22.82 -7.41 34.86
N TRP A 146 22.01 -7.83 33.89
CA TRP A 146 20.56 -8.06 34.05
C TRP A 146 20.22 -9.39 34.73
N SER A 147 21.24 -10.15 35.16
CA SER A 147 21.07 -11.52 35.66
C SER A 147 20.51 -11.58 37.08
N GLU A 148 20.69 -10.55 37.89
CA GLU A 148 20.29 -10.55 39.32
C GLU A 148 19.09 -9.63 39.55
N VAL A 149 17.96 -10.21 39.96
CA VAL A 149 16.69 -9.50 40.18
C VAL A 149 16.81 -8.44 41.28
N ASP A 150 17.64 -8.71 42.27
CA ASP A 150 17.79 -7.84 43.44
C ASP A 150 18.48 -6.51 43.07
N HIS A 151 19.48 -6.51 42.17
CA HIS A 151 20.13 -5.28 41.70
C HIS A 151 19.19 -4.34 40.93
N VAL A 152 18.30 -4.89 40.10
CA VAL A 152 17.31 -4.10 39.36
C VAL A 152 16.29 -3.48 40.32
N ARG A 153 15.91 -4.22 41.37
CA ARG A 153 14.98 -3.73 42.40
C ARG A 153 15.57 -2.55 43.17
N ASP A 154 16.86 -2.62 43.52
CA ASP A 154 17.55 -1.56 44.25
C ASP A 154 17.73 -0.29 43.39
N ILE A 155 18.08 -0.44 42.10
CA ILE A 155 18.12 0.70 41.15
C ILE A 155 16.77 1.42 41.06
N ILE A 156 15.67 0.66 40.95
CA ILE A 156 14.32 1.25 40.86
C ILE A 156 13.96 1.99 42.15
N ARG A 157 14.36 1.47 43.32
CA ARG A 157 14.14 2.13 44.62
C ARG A 157 14.86 3.48 44.67
N GLU A 158 16.10 3.55 44.20
CA GLU A 158 16.92 4.78 44.21
C GLU A 158 16.51 5.80 43.13
N LEU A 159 15.67 5.41 42.17
CA LEU A 159 15.06 6.34 41.20
C LEU A 159 13.79 7.04 41.74
N LEU A 160 13.17 6.53 42.81
CA LEU A 160 11.95 7.11 43.41
C LEU A 160 12.10 8.56 43.90
N PRO A 161 13.25 9.00 44.47
CA PRO A 161 13.44 10.39 44.91
C PRO A 161 13.47 11.42 43.77
N PHE A 162 13.61 10.99 42.50
CA PHE A 162 13.54 11.85 41.32
C PHE A 162 12.09 12.07 40.90
N GLY A 163 11.34 12.82 41.72
CA GLY A 163 9.89 12.99 41.56
C GLY A 163 9.42 13.57 40.22
N GLY A 164 10.31 14.23 39.47
CA GLY A 164 10.04 14.81 38.15
C GLY A 164 10.28 13.87 36.96
N LEU A 165 10.79 12.66 37.20
CA LEU A 165 11.25 11.76 36.13
C LEU A 165 10.09 11.31 35.23
N LYS A 166 10.18 11.59 33.92
CA LYS A 166 9.23 11.20 32.88
C LYS A 166 9.79 10.10 31.99
N THR A 167 11.10 10.10 31.74
CA THR A 167 11.76 9.16 30.82
C THR A 167 13.04 8.60 31.43
N LEU A 168 13.14 7.28 31.49
CA LEU A 168 14.37 6.56 31.85
C LEU A 168 14.96 5.94 30.59
N VAL A 169 16.21 6.23 30.27
CA VAL A 169 16.91 5.66 29.11
C VAL A 169 17.90 4.61 29.59
N VAL A 170 17.63 3.35 29.30
CA VAL A 170 18.54 2.27 29.70
C VAL A 170 19.53 2.02 28.59
N VAL A 171 20.82 2.11 28.92
CA VAL A 171 21.92 1.89 28.01
C VAL A 171 22.40 0.45 28.14
N MET A 172 22.26 -0.32 27.06
CA MET A 172 22.71 -1.70 26.97
C MET A 172 24.04 -1.76 26.22
N ARG A 173 25.02 -2.45 26.79
CA ARG A 173 26.28 -2.83 26.12
C ARG A 173 26.13 -4.20 25.49
N ASP A 174 26.74 -4.40 24.32
CA ASP A 174 26.79 -5.72 23.68
C ASP A 174 27.50 -6.72 24.62
N PRO A 175 26.83 -7.82 25.05
CA PRO A 175 27.45 -8.79 25.95
C PRO A 175 28.57 -9.62 25.30
N VAL A 176 28.70 -9.60 23.96
CA VAL A 176 29.64 -10.46 23.21
C VAL A 176 31.01 -9.80 23.02
N GLU A 177 31.08 -8.47 22.85
CA GLU A 177 32.33 -7.74 22.67
C GLU A 177 32.75 -6.96 23.93
N LYS A 178 33.28 -7.66 24.93
CA LYS A 178 33.94 -7.02 26.09
C LYS A 178 35.20 -6.20 25.74
N LYS A 179 35.55 -5.99 24.46
CA LYS A 179 36.83 -5.39 24.03
C LYS A 179 36.75 -4.23 23.02
N SER A 180 35.60 -3.89 22.45
CA SER A 180 35.43 -2.72 21.55
C SER A 180 34.26 -1.87 22.03
N GLY A 181 34.51 -1.03 23.04
CA GLY A 181 33.51 -0.26 23.78
C GLY A 181 32.88 0.92 23.03
N THR A 182 32.28 0.72 21.86
CA THR A 182 31.64 1.81 21.10
C THR A 182 30.15 1.68 20.85
N ASP A 183 29.58 0.47 20.81
CA ASP A 183 28.14 0.33 20.54
C ASP A 183 27.31 0.29 21.82
N ARG A 184 26.63 1.42 22.08
CA ARG A 184 25.69 1.62 23.18
C ARG A 184 24.28 1.69 22.62
N THR A 185 23.41 0.78 23.05
CA THR A 185 22.00 0.79 22.64
C THR A 185 21.17 1.52 23.70
N PHE A 186 20.52 2.62 23.32
CA PHE A 186 19.70 3.44 24.21
C PHE A 186 18.23 3.02 24.10
N VAL A 187 17.65 2.50 25.17
CA VAL A 187 16.24 2.09 25.24
C VAL A 187 15.47 3.09 26.09
N GLU A 188 14.60 3.88 25.47
CA GLU A 188 13.76 4.86 26.16
C GLU A 188 12.56 4.17 26.81
N TRP A 189 12.36 4.40 28.11
CA TRP A 189 11.28 3.85 28.90
C TRP A 189 10.48 4.98 29.58
N PRO A 190 9.18 5.16 29.26
CA PRO A 190 8.31 6.07 29.98
C PRO A 190 8.12 5.67 31.45
N TRP A 191 8.49 6.56 32.38
CA TRP A 191 8.46 6.31 33.83
C TRP A 191 7.04 6.05 34.38
N ALA A 192 6.02 6.53 33.67
CA ALA A 192 4.61 6.28 33.98
C ALA A 192 4.19 4.80 33.85
N GLN A 193 4.94 3.97 33.11
CA GLN A 193 4.62 2.57 32.85
C GLN A 193 5.19 1.58 33.89
N ARG A 194 5.78 2.07 34.99
CA ARG A 194 6.47 1.24 36.01
C ARG A 194 5.61 0.17 36.69
N LYS A 195 4.28 0.32 36.77
CA LYS A 195 3.37 -0.67 37.40
C LYS A 195 3.18 -1.95 36.58
N GLN A 196 3.36 -1.93 35.26
CA GLN A 196 3.28 -3.13 34.41
C GLN A 196 4.58 -3.96 34.38
N ALA A 197 5.61 -3.51 35.09
CA ALA A 197 7.01 -3.93 34.90
C ALA A 197 7.61 -4.71 36.07
N TYR A 198 6.79 -5.32 36.94
CA TYR A 198 7.27 -6.27 37.96
C TYR A 198 7.84 -7.58 37.35
N ASP A 199 7.79 -7.73 36.02
CA ASP A 199 8.27 -8.88 35.26
C ASP A 199 9.35 -8.49 34.22
N LEU A 200 10.34 -7.70 34.67
CA LEU A 200 11.44 -7.19 33.84
C LEU A 200 12.36 -8.32 33.35
N GLN A 201 12.54 -9.37 34.15
CA GLN A 201 13.42 -10.49 33.86
C GLN A 201 12.87 -11.39 32.73
N THR A 202 11.55 -11.46 32.55
CA THR A 202 10.94 -12.45 31.64
C THR A 202 10.77 -11.92 30.21
N LYS A 203 10.57 -10.61 30.02
CA LYS A 203 10.35 -10.03 28.68
C LYS A 203 11.63 -9.76 27.90
N LEU A 204 12.70 -9.29 28.54
CA LEU A 204 13.97 -8.99 27.84
C LEU A 204 14.89 -10.22 27.73
N TRP A 205 14.84 -11.13 28.70
CA TRP A 205 15.69 -12.33 28.73
C TRP A 205 15.15 -13.47 27.84
N LYS A 206 13.82 -13.62 27.68
CA LYS A 206 13.24 -14.55 26.70
C LYS A 206 13.46 -14.10 25.25
N MET A 207 13.56 -12.79 25.02
CA MET A 207 13.76 -12.23 23.68
C MET A 207 15.23 -12.31 23.22
N SER A 208 16.18 -12.19 24.14
CA SER A 208 17.62 -12.23 23.82
C SER A 208 18.20 -13.65 23.77
N ARG A 209 17.81 -14.57 24.66
CA ARG A 209 18.45 -15.91 24.73
C ARG A 209 17.89 -16.97 23.77
N HIS A 210 16.66 -16.84 23.27
CA HIS A 210 16.13 -17.84 22.34
C HIS A 210 16.61 -17.61 20.90
N ILE A 211 16.77 -16.34 20.52
CA ILE A 211 17.10 -15.94 19.14
C ILE A 211 18.61 -16.01 18.87
N LEU A 212 19.46 -15.59 19.81
CA LEU A 212 20.92 -15.63 19.64
C LEU A 212 21.53 -17.02 19.82
N ARG A 213 20.83 -17.95 20.47
CA ARG A 213 21.40 -19.24 20.88
C ARG A 213 21.21 -20.38 19.87
N TYR A 214 20.32 -20.21 18.87
CA TYR A 214 20.07 -21.24 17.85
C TYR A 214 20.35 -20.81 16.40
N HIS A 215 20.65 -19.52 16.13
CA HIS A 215 20.94 -19.05 14.77
C HIS A 215 22.05 -17.98 14.73
N PRO A 216 23.35 -18.36 14.65
CA PRO A 216 24.50 -17.45 14.65
C PRO A 216 24.64 -16.55 13.40
N GLY A 217 23.70 -16.61 12.45
CA GLY A 217 23.71 -15.83 11.19
C GLY A 217 22.66 -14.73 11.11
N TRP A 218 21.92 -14.44 12.18
CA TRP A 218 20.80 -13.49 12.14
C TRP A 218 21.18 -12.09 12.63
N ARG A 219 20.99 -11.08 11.75
CA ARG A 219 20.90 -9.65 12.10
C ARG A 219 19.45 -9.30 12.44
N GLU A 220 19.21 -8.28 13.26
CA GLU A 220 17.86 -7.74 13.50
C GLU A 220 17.11 -7.49 12.18
N PRO A 221 15.78 -7.73 12.10
CA PRO A 221 15.00 -7.43 10.90
C PRO A 221 14.94 -5.91 10.65
N THR A 222 15.96 -5.37 9.97
CA THR A 222 16.13 -3.94 9.67
C THR A 222 15.51 -3.53 8.32
N ILE A 223 14.37 -4.09 7.93
CA ILE A 223 13.72 -3.73 6.65
C ILE A 223 12.57 -2.75 6.86
N LYS A 224 11.82 -2.84 7.98
CA LYS A 224 10.64 -1.98 8.20
C LYS A 224 10.98 -0.55 8.64
N LEU A 225 12.02 -0.35 9.47
CA LEU A 225 12.40 1.00 9.94
C LEU A 225 13.21 1.78 8.91
N ARG A 226 14.13 1.14 8.15
CA ARG A 226 14.94 1.86 7.15
C ARG A 226 14.11 2.39 6.00
N LEU A 227 13.17 1.60 5.46
CA LEU A 227 12.31 2.07 4.36
C LEU A 227 11.32 3.15 4.84
N ALA A 228 10.67 2.94 5.99
CA ALA A 228 9.76 3.94 6.57
C ALA A 228 10.49 5.27 6.84
N GLN A 229 11.67 5.23 7.45
CA GLN A 229 12.47 6.43 7.75
C GLN A 229 13.06 7.07 6.50
N PHE A 230 13.47 6.28 5.50
CA PHE A 230 13.97 6.79 4.23
C PHE A 230 12.88 7.55 3.46
N LEU A 231 11.66 7.00 3.44
CA LEU A 231 10.51 7.58 2.77
C LEU A 231 9.90 8.74 3.58
N ASP A 232 9.90 8.69 4.91
CA ASP A 232 9.39 9.75 5.79
C ASP A 232 10.44 10.84 6.09
N ARG A 233 11.04 11.39 5.02
CA ARG A 233 11.96 12.53 5.14
C ARG A 233 11.23 13.85 4.92
N PRO A 234 11.58 14.92 5.66
CA PRO A 234 11.06 16.25 5.39
C PRO A 234 11.28 16.64 3.93
N LEU A 235 10.26 17.24 3.29
CA LEU A 235 10.29 17.72 1.90
C LEU A 235 10.48 16.60 0.84
N PHE A 236 10.20 15.33 1.14
CA PHE A 236 10.10 14.31 0.11
C PHE A 236 9.04 14.72 -0.94
N PRO A 237 9.36 14.71 -2.25
CA PRO A 237 8.49 15.26 -3.29
C PRO A 237 7.34 14.31 -3.68
N TRP A 238 6.52 13.87 -2.72
CA TRP A 238 5.45 12.88 -2.93
C TRP A 238 4.48 13.27 -4.03
N LYS A 239 4.01 14.53 -4.00
CA LYS A 239 3.06 15.05 -5.00
C LYS A 239 3.63 14.97 -6.42
N LYS A 240 4.91 15.35 -6.61
CA LYS A 240 5.59 15.25 -7.91
C LYS A 240 5.81 13.80 -8.34
N LEU A 241 6.14 12.93 -7.40
CA LEU A 241 6.39 11.51 -7.67
C LEU A 241 5.10 10.79 -8.10
N ILE A 242 4.00 10.97 -7.37
CA ILE A 242 2.71 10.34 -7.69
C ILE A 242 2.16 10.87 -9.03
N VAL A 243 2.20 12.20 -9.24
CA VAL A 243 1.80 12.79 -10.53
C VAL A 243 2.71 12.31 -11.66
N GLY A 244 4.02 12.22 -11.42
CA GLY A 244 4.99 11.71 -12.38
C GLY A 244 4.72 10.26 -12.78
N PHE A 245 4.39 9.39 -11.82
CA PHE A 245 4.01 8.01 -12.07
C PHE A 245 2.70 7.91 -12.85
N SER A 246 1.67 8.65 -12.45
CA SER A 246 0.39 8.70 -13.17
C SER A 246 0.59 9.17 -14.61
N LEU A 247 1.39 10.21 -14.84
CA LEU A 247 1.67 10.72 -16.19
C LEU A 247 2.49 9.71 -17.01
N ALA A 248 3.50 9.08 -16.42
CA ALA A 248 4.31 8.07 -17.09
C ALA A 248 3.46 6.86 -17.52
N GLN A 249 2.57 6.39 -16.63
CA GLN A 249 1.63 5.32 -16.95
C GLN A 249 0.66 5.75 -18.07
N TYR A 250 0.08 6.95 -17.99
CA TYR A 250 -0.79 7.48 -19.04
C TYR A 250 -0.09 7.54 -20.41
N LEU A 251 1.14 8.05 -20.45
CA LEU A 251 1.93 8.13 -21.68
C LEU A 251 2.28 6.73 -22.21
N PHE A 252 2.61 5.79 -21.34
CA PHE A 252 2.88 4.40 -21.70
C PHE A 252 1.65 3.72 -22.30
N GLU A 253 0.50 3.80 -21.63
CA GLU A 253 -0.75 3.20 -22.14
C GLU A 253 -1.23 3.88 -23.43
N SER A 254 -1.05 5.20 -23.54
CA SER A 254 -1.33 5.94 -24.78
C SER A 254 -0.41 5.51 -25.92
N PHE A 255 0.87 5.25 -25.64
CA PHE A 255 1.82 4.71 -26.62
C PHE A 255 1.39 3.32 -27.11
N LEU A 256 1.04 2.42 -26.20
CA LEU A 256 0.54 1.08 -26.57
C LEU A 256 -0.73 1.18 -27.43
N SER A 257 -1.66 2.04 -27.03
CA SER A 257 -2.92 2.25 -27.75
C SER A 257 -2.68 2.86 -29.13
N ALA A 258 -1.67 3.73 -29.28
CA ALA A 258 -1.29 4.31 -30.57
C ALA A 258 -0.70 3.25 -31.51
N ARG A 259 0.09 2.30 -30.98
CA ARG A 259 0.58 1.14 -31.75
C ARG A 259 -0.57 0.27 -32.23
N GLN A 260 -1.49 -0.08 -31.33
CA GLN A 260 -2.68 -0.85 -31.69
C GLN A 260 -3.53 -0.13 -32.74
N TYR A 261 -3.67 1.20 -32.63
CA TYR A 261 -4.39 1.99 -33.61
C TYR A 261 -3.80 1.90 -35.02
N GLN A 262 -2.47 1.73 -35.17
CA GLN A 262 -1.86 1.51 -36.48
C GLN A 262 -2.22 0.13 -37.04
N VAL A 263 -2.23 -0.92 -36.22
CA VAL A 263 -2.70 -2.25 -36.63
C VAL A 263 -4.16 -2.19 -37.07
N LEU A 264 -4.98 -1.39 -36.39
CA LEU A 264 -6.39 -1.21 -36.73
C LEU A 264 -6.64 -0.44 -38.06
N LYS A 265 -5.59 0.07 -38.71
CA LYS A 265 -5.68 0.67 -40.06
C LYS A 265 -5.46 -0.33 -41.17
N ASN A 266 -5.03 -1.56 -40.85
CA ASN A 266 -4.85 -2.60 -41.84
C ASN A 266 -6.19 -2.88 -42.55
N THR A 267 -6.13 -3.07 -43.87
CA THR A 267 -7.31 -3.24 -44.74
C THR A 267 -7.62 -4.69 -45.05
N ARG A 268 -6.80 -5.64 -44.60
CA ARG A 268 -6.97 -7.06 -44.88
C ARG A 268 -6.94 -7.89 -43.60
N PRO A 269 -7.77 -8.94 -43.49
CA PRO A 269 -7.74 -9.85 -42.36
C PRO A 269 -6.41 -10.62 -42.29
N PRO A 270 -5.99 -11.06 -41.09
CA PRO A 270 -4.88 -11.98 -40.93
C PRO A 270 -5.09 -13.25 -41.75
N LYS A 271 -4.01 -13.84 -42.27
CA LYS A 271 -4.06 -15.04 -43.13
C LYS A 271 -4.87 -16.19 -42.53
N VAL A 272 -4.80 -16.37 -41.20
CA VAL A 272 -5.51 -17.42 -40.46
C VAL A 272 -7.03 -17.22 -40.49
N LEU A 273 -7.50 -15.98 -40.60
CA LEU A 273 -8.92 -15.61 -40.57
C LEU A 273 -9.49 -15.24 -41.95
N ALA A 274 -8.63 -15.20 -42.98
CA ALA A 274 -9.02 -14.71 -44.30
C ALA A 274 -10.14 -15.52 -44.96
N ASN A 275 -10.24 -16.82 -44.65
CA ASN A 275 -11.28 -17.70 -45.17
C ASN A 275 -12.53 -17.75 -44.27
N GLU A 276 -12.45 -17.24 -43.04
CA GLU A 276 -13.48 -17.37 -42.00
C GLU A 276 -14.26 -16.07 -41.79
N VAL A 277 -13.66 -14.93 -42.16
CA VAL A 277 -14.22 -13.59 -41.93
C VAL A 277 -14.35 -12.86 -43.26
N SER A 278 -15.58 -12.46 -43.60
CA SER A 278 -15.83 -11.66 -44.80
C SER A 278 -15.19 -10.27 -44.67
N GLN A 279 -14.83 -9.67 -45.82
CA GLN A 279 -14.21 -8.35 -45.85
C GLN A 279 -15.10 -7.28 -45.19
N GLU A 280 -16.43 -7.36 -45.38
CA GLU A 280 -17.39 -6.44 -44.75
C GLU A 280 -17.35 -6.51 -43.22
N VAL A 281 -17.35 -7.73 -42.65
CA VAL A 281 -17.27 -7.94 -41.20
C VAL A 281 -15.92 -7.44 -40.67
N PHE A 282 -14.84 -7.70 -41.40
CA PHE A 282 -13.51 -7.21 -41.04
C PHE A 282 -13.47 -5.67 -41.01
N ASP A 283 -13.95 -5.01 -42.06
CA ASP A 283 -13.97 -3.53 -42.15
C ASP A 283 -14.82 -2.92 -41.03
N LYS A 284 -15.96 -3.55 -40.69
CA LYS A 284 -16.82 -3.16 -39.58
C LYS A 284 -16.14 -3.33 -38.22
N SER A 285 -15.45 -4.45 -37.99
CA SER A 285 -14.65 -4.70 -36.78
C SER A 285 -13.52 -3.67 -36.64
N GLN A 286 -12.81 -3.37 -37.74
CA GLN A 286 -11.76 -2.37 -37.74
C GLN A 286 -12.29 -0.96 -37.47
N ALA A 287 -13.43 -0.59 -38.06
CA ALA A 287 -14.08 0.69 -37.77
C ALA A 287 -14.50 0.81 -36.31
N TYR A 288 -15.03 -0.28 -35.73
CA TYR A 288 -15.39 -0.34 -34.31
C TYR A 288 -14.17 -0.22 -33.39
N GLY A 289 -13.13 -1.00 -33.65
CA GLY A 289 -11.86 -0.93 -32.92
C GLY A 289 -11.24 0.47 -32.95
N ARG A 290 -11.23 1.12 -34.12
CA ARG A 290 -10.74 2.51 -34.25
C ARG A 290 -11.59 3.51 -33.47
N ALA A 291 -12.91 3.38 -33.51
CA ALA A 291 -13.81 4.26 -32.74
C ALA A 291 -13.61 4.08 -31.23
N LYS A 292 -13.45 2.84 -30.75
CA LYS A 292 -13.10 2.52 -29.37
C LYS A 292 -11.76 3.11 -28.96
N ALA A 293 -10.74 2.97 -29.79
CA ALA A 293 -9.42 3.53 -29.53
C ALA A 293 -9.45 5.07 -29.47
N GLN A 294 -10.15 5.73 -30.40
CA GLN A 294 -10.34 7.18 -30.40
C GLN A 294 -11.04 7.67 -29.12
N PHE A 295 -12.13 7.01 -28.73
CA PHE A 295 -12.80 7.31 -27.47
C PHE A 295 -11.90 7.07 -26.25
N SER A 296 -11.10 6.00 -26.26
CA SER A 296 -10.16 5.69 -25.20
C SER A 296 -9.09 6.77 -25.03
N PHE A 297 -8.54 7.32 -26.13
CA PHE A 297 -7.58 8.44 -26.03
C PHE A 297 -8.20 9.67 -25.35
N VAL A 298 -9.41 10.04 -25.75
CA VAL A 298 -10.11 11.22 -25.20
C VAL A 298 -10.49 10.99 -23.73
N SER A 299 -11.08 9.85 -23.41
CA SER A 299 -11.52 9.53 -22.04
C SER A 299 -10.33 9.35 -21.09
N SER A 300 -9.22 8.78 -21.55
CA SER A 300 -7.98 8.67 -20.76
C SER A 300 -7.35 10.03 -20.51
N LEU A 301 -7.33 10.93 -21.51
CA LEU A 301 -6.85 12.31 -21.32
C LEU A 301 -7.74 13.07 -20.33
N TYR A 302 -9.06 12.94 -20.47
CA TYR A 302 -10.02 13.53 -19.53
C TYR A 302 -9.77 13.05 -18.09
N GLY A 303 -9.61 11.73 -17.89
CA GLY A 303 -9.29 11.16 -16.58
C GLY A 303 -7.93 11.64 -16.04
N GLN A 304 -6.91 11.76 -16.90
CA GLN A 304 -5.60 12.27 -16.49
C GLN A 304 -5.66 13.74 -16.06
N ILE A 305 -6.42 14.58 -16.77
CA ILE A 305 -6.66 15.98 -16.39
C ILE A 305 -7.37 16.03 -15.04
N GLN A 306 -8.40 15.21 -14.84
CA GLN A 306 -9.12 15.13 -13.58
C GLN A 306 -8.20 14.72 -12.43
N ASN A 307 -7.44 13.63 -12.57
CA ASN A 307 -6.52 13.16 -11.52
C ASN A 307 -5.48 14.24 -11.16
N THR A 308 -4.89 14.85 -12.18
CA THR A 308 -3.91 15.93 -12.01
C THR A 308 -4.53 17.13 -11.29
N ALA A 309 -5.74 17.55 -11.68
CA ALA A 309 -6.48 18.62 -11.03
C ALA A 309 -6.82 18.26 -9.57
N PHE A 310 -7.25 17.02 -9.32
CA PHE A 310 -7.60 16.53 -7.98
C PHE A 310 -6.43 16.67 -7.01
N ILE A 311 -5.24 16.32 -7.49
CA ILE A 311 -3.99 16.40 -6.74
C ILE A 311 -3.54 17.87 -6.61
N TYR A 312 -3.43 18.63 -7.70
CA TYR A 312 -2.88 20.00 -7.64
C TYR A 312 -3.76 20.98 -6.87
N TYR A 313 -5.08 20.88 -7.00
CA TYR A 313 -6.03 21.75 -6.29
C TYR A 313 -6.34 21.27 -4.87
N ASP A 314 -5.65 20.22 -4.40
CA ASP A 314 -5.81 19.64 -3.05
C ASP A 314 -7.30 19.39 -2.74
N ILE A 315 -7.98 18.67 -3.64
CA ILE A 315 -9.41 18.41 -3.51
C ILE A 315 -9.69 17.44 -2.36
N LEU A 316 -8.79 16.48 -2.09
CA LEU A 316 -8.91 15.53 -0.98
C LEU A 316 -9.06 16.22 0.39
N PRO A 317 -8.15 17.12 0.83
CA PRO A 317 -8.33 17.80 2.12
C PRO A 317 -9.54 18.72 2.16
N LYS A 318 -9.88 19.41 1.05
CA LYS A 318 -11.11 20.24 0.97
C LYS A 318 -12.38 19.40 1.17
N LEU A 319 -12.44 18.25 0.52
CA LEU A 319 -13.56 17.31 0.65
C LEU A 319 -13.61 16.68 2.04
N TRP A 320 -12.44 16.39 2.64
CA TRP A 320 -12.35 15.93 4.03
C TRP A 320 -12.92 16.97 4.99
N THR A 321 -12.52 18.24 4.88
CA THR A 321 -13.06 19.32 5.72
C THR A 321 -14.57 19.50 5.52
N LEU A 322 -15.04 19.51 4.27
CA LEU A 322 -16.47 19.66 3.94
C LEU A 322 -17.32 18.56 4.59
N THR A 323 -16.93 17.30 4.41
CA THR A 323 -17.67 16.16 4.95
C THR A 323 -17.59 16.10 6.48
N GLY A 324 -16.51 16.61 7.08
CA GLY A 324 -16.38 16.78 8.52
C GLY A 324 -17.37 17.81 9.07
N SER A 325 -17.51 18.96 8.38
CA SER A 325 -18.49 19.99 8.72
C SER A 325 -19.92 19.47 8.63
N TRP A 326 -20.27 18.71 7.59
CA TRP A 326 -21.59 18.07 7.47
C TRP A 326 -21.86 17.08 8.60
N LEU A 327 -20.88 16.26 8.96
CA LEU A 327 -21.01 15.31 10.06
C LEU A 327 -21.27 16.04 11.39
N LEU A 328 -20.55 17.13 11.67
CA LEU A 328 -20.75 17.92 12.88
C LEU A 328 -22.10 18.64 12.91
N GLN A 329 -22.62 19.06 11.75
CA GLN A 329 -23.89 19.79 11.65
C GLN A 329 -25.12 18.88 11.70
N PHE A 330 -25.08 17.73 11.03
CA PHE A 330 -26.25 16.90 10.80
C PHE A 330 -26.25 15.56 11.55
N ALA A 331 -25.09 15.06 11.97
CA ALA A 331 -25.03 13.76 12.66
C ALA A 331 -25.08 13.94 14.19
N PRO A 332 -25.80 13.05 14.90
CA PRO A 332 -25.77 13.00 16.36
C PRO A 332 -24.34 12.85 16.90
N ALA A 333 -24.06 13.42 18.08
CA ALA A 333 -22.72 13.45 18.69
C ALA A 333 -22.03 12.07 18.80
N ARG A 334 -22.81 10.98 18.95
CA ARG A 334 -22.29 9.59 18.96
C ARG A 334 -21.59 9.17 17.66
N PHE A 335 -21.83 9.87 16.56
CA PHE A 335 -21.22 9.60 15.25
C PHE A 335 -20.06 10.55 14.92
N SER A 336 -19.55 11.34 15.86
CA SER A 336 -18.46 12.31 15.62
C SER A 336 -17.04 11.74 15.46
N GLY A 337 -16.88 10.40 15.42
CA GLY A 337 -15.58 9.74 15.31
C GLY A 337 -15.02 9.66 13.88
N GLU A 338 -13.72 9.40 13.77
CA GLU A 338 -12.99 9.24 12.50
C GLU A 338 -13.65 8.22 11.55
N ILE A 339 -14.23 7.14 12.08
CA ILE A 339 -14.88 6.10 11.29
C ILE A 339 -16.08 6.67 10.53
N SER A 340 -16.98 7.37 11.23
CA SER A 340 -18.17 7.96 10.60
C SER A 340 -17.77 9.03 9.57
N HIS A 341 -16.77 9.86 9.90
CA HIS A 341 -16.25 10.87 8.97
C HIS A 341 -15.68 10.20 7.72
N SER A 342 -14.87 9.16 7.88
CA SER A 342 -14.32 8.38 6.76
C SER A 342 -15.41 7.76 5.88
N ILE A 343 -16.49 7.25 6.48
CA ILE A 343 -17.63 6.70 5.74
C ILE A 343 -18.31 7.81 4.92
N VAL A 344 -18.67 8.93 5.54
CA VAL A 344 -19.31 10.05 4.82
C VAL A 344 -18.40 10.59 3.72
N PHE A 345 -17.10 10.69 4.00
CA PHE A 345 -16.09 11.07 3.02
C PHE A 345 -16.07 10.12 1.82
N VAL A 346 -15.97 8.80 2.04
CA VAL A 346 -15.91 7.82 0.95
C VAL A 346 -17.21 7.80 0.15
N LEU A 347 -18.38 7.85 0.79
CA LEU A 347 -19.67 7.89 0.09
C LEU A 347 -19.81 9.15 -0.77
N THR A 348 -19.39 10.31 -0.24
CA THR A 348 -19.39 11.56 -1.00
C THR A 348 -18.42 11.50 -2.17
N PHE A 349 -17.22 10.93 -1.95
CA PHE A 349 -16.23 10.73 -2.99
C PHE A 349 -16.75 9.81 -4.10
N ILE A 350 -17.44 8.71 -3.77
CA ILE A 350 -18.09 7.82 -4.75
C ILE A 350 -19.11 8.58 -5.60
N ILE A 351 -19.95 9.43 -5.00
CA ILE A 351 -20.93 10.25 -5.75
C ILE A 351 -20.20 11.20 -6.71
N ILE A 352 -19.17 11.91 -6.24
CA ILE A 352 -18.41 12.85 -7.07
C ILE A 352 -17.77 12.12 -8.27
N GLN A 353 -17.11 10.99 -8.02
CA GLN A 353 -16.52 10.17 -9.08
C GLN A 353 -17.58 9.65 -10.07
N GLN A 354 -18.75 9.24 -9.57
CA GLN A 354 -19.86 8.83 -10.42
C GLN A 354 -20.30 9.96 -11.35
N VAL A 355 -20.52 11.17 -10.82
CA VAL A 355 -20.93 12.35 -11.61
C VAL A 355 -19.87 12.70 -12.65
N LEU A 356 -18.59 12.71 -12.27
CA LEU A 356 -17.48 12.99 -13.16
C LEU A 356 -17.33 11.95 -14.28
N SER A 357 -17.74 10.70 -14.04
CA SER A 357 -17.72 9.63 -15.05
C SER A 357 -18.94 9.59 -15.97
N LEU A 358 -20.01 10.35 -15.68
CA LEU A 358 -21.25 10.33 -16.47
C LEU A 358 -21.03 10.72 -17.93
N PRO A 359 -20.30 11.81 -18.29
CA PRO A 359 -20.15 12.21 -19.68
C PRO A 359 -19.51 11.11 -20.55
N THR A 360 -18.45 10.48 -20.05
CA THR A 360 -17.76 9.39 -20.75
C THR A 360 -18.64 8.14 -20.84
N SER A 361 -19.37 7.81 -19.77
CA SER A 361 -20.27 6.65 -19.73
C SER A 361 -21.44 6.79 -20.70
N ILE A 362 -22.08 7.97 -20.73
CA ILE A 362 -23.19 8.28 -21.65
C ILE A 362 -22.71 8.20 -23.10
N TYR A 363 -21.56 8.80 -23.42
CA TYR A 363 -21.02 8.73 -24.77
C TYR A 363 -20.68 7.30 -25.18
N SER A 364 -20.03 6.53 -24.30
CA SER A 364 -19.69 5.14 -24.57
C SER A 364 -20.95 4.33 -24.89
N THR A 365 -22.00 4.43 -24.07
CA THR A 365 -23.21 3.62 -24.23
C THR A 365 -24.10 4.09 -25.39
N PHE A 366 -24.47 5.36 -25.41
CA PHE A 366 -25.52 5.87 -26.31
C PHE A 366 -25.00 6.46 -27.63
N VAL A 367 -23.69 6.59 -27.79
CA VAL A 367 -23.09 7.09 -29.05
C VAL A 367 -22.19 6.03 -29.66
N LEU A 368 -21.18 5.56 -28.90
CA LEU A 368 -20.21 4.60 -29.43
C LEU A 368 -20.85 3.22 -29.63
N GLU A 369 -21.39 2.59 -28.58
CA GLU A 369 -21.97 1.24 -28.70
C GLU A 369 -23.26 1.24 -29.54
N GLU A 370 -24.07 2.31 -29.47
CA GLU A 370 -25.27 2.49 -30.31
C GLU A 370 -24.92 2.54 -31.80
N LYS A 371 -23.86 3.26 -32.19
CA LYS A 371 -23.41 3.39 -33.59
C LYS A 371 -23.12 2.04 -34.25
N PHE A 372 -22.69 1.04 -33.46
CA PHE A 372 -22.39 -0.31 -33.96
C PHE A 372 -23.51 -1.32 -33.65
N GLY A 373 -24.63 -0.88 -33.08
CA GLY A 373 -25.81 -1.70 -32.80
C GLY A 373 -25.68 -2.60 -31.56
N PHE A 374 -24.66 -2.38 -30.73
CA PHE A 374 -24.39 -3.17 -29.53
C PHE A 374 -25.20 -2.74 -28.32
N ASN A 375 -25.50 -1.44 -28.21
CA ASN A 375 -26.32 -0.95 -27.12
C ASN A 375 -27.77 -1.46 -27.27
N LYS A 376 -28.29 -2.03 -26.18
CA LYS A 376 -29.71 -2.40 -26.02
C LYS A 376 -30.34 -1.73 -24.81
N GLN A 377 -29.56 -0.95 -24.05
CA GLN A 377 -30.03 -0.25 -22.87
C GLN A 377 -30.86 0.97 -23.26
N THR A 378 -32.01 1.14 -22.61
CA THR A 378 -32.75 2.41 -22.64
C THR A 378 -32.19 3.38 -21.59
N PRO A 379 -32.38 4.71 -21.75
CA PRO A 379 -31.98 5.69 -20.74
C PRO A 379 -32.55 5.39 -19.35
N LYS A 380 -33.79 4.85 -19.28
CA LYS A 380 -34.41 4.43 -18.02
C LYS A 380 -33.63 3.30 -17.35
N VAL A 381 -33.27 2.26 -18.10
CA VAL A 381 -32.47 1.13 -17.57
C VAL A 381 -31.09 1.61 -17.14
N PHE A 382 -30.44 2.45 -17.93
CA PHE A 382 -29.14 3.03 -17.61
C PHE A 382 -29.14 3.80 -16.29
N VAL A 383 -30.07 4.74 -16.10
CA VAL A 383 -30.19 5.50 -14.84
C VAL A 383 -30.59 4.60 -13.68
N THR A 384 -31.49 3.64 -13.89
CA THR A 384 -31.90 2.68 -12.85
C THR A 384 -30.73 1.82 -12.38
N ASP A 385 -29.87 1.37 -13.30
CA ASP A 385 -28.69 0.58 -12.97
C ASP A 385 -27.65 1.42 -12.20
N ILE A 386 -27.47 2.70 -12.55
CA ILE A 386 -26.64 3.63 -11.77
C ILE A 386 -27.18 3.75 -10.34
N LEU A 387 -28.48 4.03 -10.18
CA LEU A 387 -29.10 4.19 -8.85
C LEU A 387 -29.02 2.91 -8.01
N LYS A 388 -29.27 1.73 -8.62
CA LYS A 388 -29.11 0.43 -7.94
C LYS A 388 -27.68 0.19 -7.49
N SER A 389 -26.70 0.50 -8.35
CA SER A 389 -25.27 0.35 -8.03
C SER A 389 -24.85 1.28 -6.88
N GLN A 390 -25.33 2.52 -6.89
CA GLN A 390 -25.08 3.48 -5.82
C GLN A 390 -25.73 3.05 -4.51
N MET A 391 -26.98 2.58 -4.53
CA MET A 391 -27.66 2.05 -3.34
C MET A 391 -26.90 0.86 -2.75
N LEU A 392 -26.42 -0.06 -3.60
CA LEU A 392 -25.62 -1.19 -3.16
C LEU A 392 -24.30 -0.76 -2.52
N ALA A 393 -23.60 0.21 -3.13
CA ALA A 393 -22.37 0.78 -2.55
C ALA A 393 -22.66 1.43 -1.18
N PHE A 394 -23.79 2.13 -1.03
CA PHE A 394 -24.18 2.80 0.20
C PHE A 394 -24.57 1.82 1.31
N ILE A 395 -25.03 0.61 0.96
CA ILE A 395 -25.35 -0.45 1.92
C ILE A 395 -24.08 -1.22 2.31
N LEU A 396 -23.22 -1.56 1.35
CA LEU A 396 -22.06 -2.43 1.59
C LEU A 396 -20.83 -1.67 2.09
N ALA A 397 -20.54 -0.48 1.58
CA ALA A 397 -19.31 0.25 1.93
C ALA A 397 -19.24 0.63 3.42
N PRO A 398 -20.30 1.16 4.08
CA PRO A 398 -20.20 1.55 5.49
C PRO A 398 -19.78 0.44 6.46
N PRO A 399 -20.41 -0.76 6.48
CA PRO A 399 -19.97 -1.83 7.40
C PRO A 399 -18.57 -2.34 7.07
N ILE A 400 -18.20 -2.41 5.78
CA ILE A 400 -16.87 -2.83 5.35
C ILE A 400 -15.81 -1.82 5.83
N LEU A 401 -16.04 -0.52 5.59
CA LEU A 401 -15.15 0.56 6.02
C LEU A 401 -15.06 0.65 7.53
N ALA A 402 -16.18 0.52 8.24
CA ALA A 402 -16.19 0.49 9.70
C ALA A 402 -15.33 -0.67 10.23
N GLY A 403 -15.49 -1.88 9.68
CA GLY A 403 -14.69 -3.04 10.03
C GLY A 403 -13.20 -2.81 9.76
N PHE A 404 -12.86 -2.36 8.55
CA PHE A 404 -11.50 -2.04 8.13
C PHE A 404 -10.83 -1.04 9.09
N LEU A 405 -11.45 0.13 9.30
CA LEU A 405 -10.90 1.20 10.15
C LEU A 405 -10.81 0.76 11.61
N LYS A 406 -11.82 0.04 12.11
CA LYS A 406 -11.82 -0.45 13.50
C LYS A 406 -10.71 -1.46 13.75
N ILE A 407 -10.42 -2.34 12.78
CA ILE A 407 -9.30 -3.29 12.88
C ILE A 407 -7.98 -2.51 12.98
N VAL A 408 -7.75 -1.55 12.09
CA VAL A 408 -6.53 -0.73 12.11
C VAL A 408 -6.37 0.02 13.45
N GLN A 409 -7.42 0.70 13.91
CA GLN A 409 -7.39 1.44 15.18
C GLN A 409 -7.16 0.54 16.41
N LYS A 410 -7.68 -0.70 16.40
CA LYS A 410 -7.63 -1.60 17.58
C LYS A 410 -6.35 -2.43 17.67
N THR A 411 -5.75 -2.78 16.55
CA THR A 411 -4.70 -3.83 16.50
C THR A 411 -3.27 -3.29 16.33
N GLY A 412 -3.10 -1.98 16.15
CA GLY A 412 -1.78 -1.35 16.07
C GLY A 412 -0.89 -2.02 15.02
N ASN A 413 0.40 -2.24 15.32
CA ASN A 413 1.37 -2.76 14.34
C ASN A 413 1.05 -4.15 13.73
N GLN A 414 0.09 -4.90 14.29
CA GLN A 414 -0.34 -6.20 13.77
C GLN A 414 -1.56 -6.12 12.84
N PHE A 415 -2.08 -4.92 12.55
CA PHE A 415 -3.32 -4.75 11.79
C PHE A 415 -3.31 -5.44 10.43
N PHE A 416 -2.15 -5.52 9.76
CA PHE A 416 -2.06 -6.06 8.41
C PHE A 416 -2.54 -7.51 8.32
N TYR A 417 -2.25 -8.32 9.35
CA TYR A 417 -2.69 -9.72 9.42
C TYR A 417 -4.20 -9.82 9.60
N TYR A 418 -4.78 -9.02 10.50
CA TYR A 418 -6.22 -9.01 10.75
C TYR A 418 -7.01 -8.42 9.58
N LEU A 419 -6.47 -7.39 8.92
CA LEU A 419 -7.04 -6.85 7.69
C LEU A 419 -7.01 -7.85 6.54
N TRP A 420 -5.91 -8.60 6.40
CA TRP A 420 -5.83 -9.67 5.41
C TRP A 420 -6.89 -10.74 5.69
N LEU A 421 -7.04 -11.21 6.93
CA LEU A 421 -8.05 -12.20 7.28
C LEU A 421 -9.48 -11.67 7.05
N PHE A 422 -9.74 -10.41 7.42
CA PHE A 422 -11.01 -9.74 7.18
C PHE A 422 -11.31 -9.62 5.68
N GLY A 423 -10.32 -9.19 4.88
CA GLY A 423 -10.43 -9.07 3.43
C GLY A 423 -10.63 -10.42 2.74
N ALA A 424 -9.92 -11.46 3.17
CA ALA A 424 -10.08 -12.83 2.67
C ALA A 424 -11.49 -13.38 2.97
N ALA A 425 -11.97 -13.20 4.21
CA ALA A 425 -13.32 -13.59 4.59
C ALA A 425 -14.38 -12.82 3.80
N LEU A 426 -14.20 -11.51 3.63
CA LEU A 426 -15.08 -10.67 2.82
C LEU A 426 -15.06 -11.09 1.34
N GLN A 427 -13.89 -11.44 0.78
CA GLN A 427 -13.79 -11.90 -0.60
C GLN A 427 -14.53 -13.22 -0.81
N VAL A 428 -14.35 -14.21 0.07
CA VAL A 428 -15.09 -15.49 0.02
C VAL A 428 -16.59 -15.26 0.17
N PHE A 429 -16.98 -14.38 1.10
CA PHE A 429 -18.38 -13.97 1.28
C PHE A 429 -18.94 -13.35 -0.01
N MET A 430 -18.24 -12.39 -0.62
CA MET A 430 -18.69 -11.71 -1.83
C MET A 430 -18.73 -12.65 -3.05
N ILE A 431 -17.77 -13.55 -3.22
CA ILE A 431 -17.79 -14.58 -4.29
C ILE A 431 -19.04 -15.46 -4.16
N THR A 432 -19.50 -15.71 -2.93
CA THR A 432 -20.69 -16.53 -2.67
C THR A 432 -21.98 -15.73 -2.83
N VAL A 433 -22.03 -14.52 -2.29
CA VAL A 433 -23.25 -13.69 -2.21
C VAL A 433 -23.54 -12.98 -3.52
N TYR A 434 -22.51 -12.51 -4.25
CA TYR A 434 -22.68 -11.75 -5.48
C TYR A 434 -23.62 -12.40 -6.50
N PRO A 435 -23.39 -13.65 -6.95
CA PRO A 435 -24.24 -14.25 -7.97
C PRO A 435 -25.65 -14.60 -7.46
N ILE A 436 -25.83 -14.75 -6.14
CA ILE A 436 -27.11 -15.18 -5.54
C ILE A 436 -28.02 -14.00 -5.23
N THR A 437 -27.48 -12.88 -4.74
CA THR A 437 -28.29 -11.76 -4.27
C THR A 437 -28.06 -10.47 -5.03
N ILE A 438 -26.83 -10.21 -5.51
CA ILE A 438 -26.50 -8.94 -6.17
C ILE A 438 -26.82 -9.01 -7.65
N LEU A 439 -26.34 -10.05 -8.34
CA LEU A 439 -26.54 -10.22 -9.77
C LEU A 439 -28.04 -10.24 -10.17
N PRO A 440 -28.94 -10.93 -9.42
CA PRO A 440 -30.38 -10.92 -9.72
C PRO A 440 -31.08 -9.56 -9.61
N LEU A 441 -30.47 -8.56 -8.93
CA LEU A 441 -31.01 -7.20 -8.89
C LEU A 441 -30.87 -6.48 -10.24
N PHE A 442 -29.93 -6.93 -11.06
CA PHE A 442 -29.61 -6.34 -12.36
C PHE A 442 -30.16 -7.20 -13.50
N ASN A 443 -29.90 -8.51 -13.47
CA ASN A 443 -30.24 -9.44 -14.55
C ASN A 443 -31.22 -10.50 -14.04
N LYS A 444 -32.14 -10.93 -14.89
CA LYS A 444 -32.98 -12.08 -14.62
C LYS A 444 -32.17 -13.35 -14.87
N LEU A 445 -32.02 -14.17 -13.85
CA LEU A 445 -31.55 -15.55 -13.98
C LEU A 445 -32.76 -16.46 -14.04
N SER A 446 -32.85 -17.30 -15.07
CA SER A 446 -33.92 -18.29 -15.22
C SER A 446 -33.31 -19.67 -15.44
N PRO A 447 -33.91 -20.76 -14.93
CA PRO A 447 -33.42 -22.11 -15.21
C PRO A 447 -33.36 -22.38 -16.72
N LEU A 448 -32.34 -23.11 -17.17
CA LEU A 448 -32.25 -23.54 -18.56
C LEU A 448 -33.37 -24.55 -18.88
N ASP A 449 -34.09 -24.30 -19.97
CA ASP A 449 -35.19 -25.15 -20.42
C ASP A 449 -34.70 -26.57 -20.78
N PRO A 450 -35.54 -27.60 -20.59
CA PRO A 450 -35.23 -28.96 -21.04
C PRO A 450 -34.99 -29.01 -22.55
N GLY A 451 -33.92 -29.68 -22.97
CA GLY A 451 -33.56 -29.81 -24.38
C GLY A 451 -32.20 -30.45 -24.61
N ALA A 452 -31.78 -30.48 -25.87
CA ALA A 452 -30.49 -31.05 -26.29
C ALA A 452 -29.31 -30.36 -25.58
N LEU A 453 -29.34 -29.03 -25.48
CA LEU A 453 -28.30 -28.25 -24.81
C LEU A 453 -28.17 -28.61 -23.33
N LYS A 454 -29.28 -28.63 -22.58
CA LYS A 454 -29.27 -29.02 -21.18
C LYS A 454 -28.68 -30.43 -20.98
N THR A 455 -29.13 -31.37 -21.81
CA THR A 455 -28.66 -32.77 -21.76
C THR A 455 -27.16 -32.87 -22.07
N GLY A 456 -26.67 -32.15 -23.09
CA GLY A 456 -25.26 -32.12 -23.45
C GLY A 456 -24.37 -31.56 -22.35
N VAL A 457 -24.81 -30.47 -21.70
CA VAL A 457 -24.08 -29.84 -20.59
C VAL A 457 -24.08 -30.72 -19.34
N GLU A 458 -25.22 -31.33 -18.98
CA GLU A 458 -25.30 -32.27 -17.86
C GLU A 458 -24.43 -33.51 -18.09
N GLY A 459 -24.41 -34.04 -19.33
CA GLY A 459 -23.55 -35.15 -19.72
C GLY A 459 -22.06 -34.81 -19.63
N LEU A 460 -21.66 -33.62 -20.09
CA LEU A 460 -20.28 -33.13 -19.97
C LEU A 460 -19.89 -32.95 -18.49
N ALA A 461 -20.76 -32.35 -17.68
CA ALA A 461 -20.52 -32.16 -16.25
C ALA A 461 -20.36 -33.50 -15.53
N ALA A 462 -21.20 -34.49 -15.83
CA ALA A 462 -21.11 -35.84 -15.28
C ALA A 462 -19.79 -36.53 -15.68
N ARG A 463 -19.41 -36.45 -16.96
CA ARG A 463 -18.13 -37.02 -17.46
C ARG A 463 -16.91 -36.45 -16.73
N LEU A 464 -16.97 -35.18 -16.32
CA LEU A 464 -15.89 -34.48 -15.63
C LEU A 464 -16.00 -34.52 -14.11
N ASN A 465 -16.99 -35.22 -13.55
CA ASN A 465 -17.33 -35.18 -12.11
C ASN A 465 -17.48 -33.75 -11.58
N PHE A 466 -17.97 -32.83 -12.42
CA PHE A 466 -18.24 -31.47 -12.02
C PHE A 466 -19.48 -31.45 -11.11
N PRO A 467 -19.42 -30.81 -9.93
CA PRO A 467 -20.52 -30.79 -8.96
C PRO A 467 -21.61 -29.79 -9.39
N LEU A 468 -22.23 -30.06 -10.54
CA LEU A 468 -23.29 -29.25 -11.12
C LEU A 468 -24.53 -29.33 -10.23
N LYS A 469 -25.02 -28.17 -9.79
CA LYS A 469 -26.28 -28.02 -9.08
C LYS A 469 -27.40 -27.62 -10.03
N GLU A 470 -27.26 -26.47 -10.70
CA GLU A 470 -28.28 -25.94 -11.61
C GLU A 470 -27.64 -25.20 -12.79
N LEU A 471 -28.35 -25.18 -13.92
CA LEU A 471 -28.02 -24.44 -15.14
C LEU A 471 -28.96 -23.24 -15.27
N TYR A 472 -28.40 -22.06 -15.45
CA TYR A 472 -29.15 -20.81 -15.63
C TYR A 472 -28.87 -20.18 -16.99
N VAL A 473 -29.89 -19.50 -17.50
CA VAL A 473 -29.79 -18.52 -18.57
C VAL A 473 -29.91 -17.12 -17.97
N ILE A 474 -29.01 -16.22 -18.38
CA ILE A 474 -29.02 -14.80 -18.00
C ILE A 474 -29.50 -13.95 -19.18
N ASP A 475 -30.36 -12.96 -18.90
CA ASP A 475 -30.91 -12.01 -19.89
C ASP A 475 -29.91 -10.92 -20.31
N GLY A 476 -28.73 -11.34 -20.79
CA GLY A 476 -27.65 -10.45 -21.22
C GLY A 476 -28.06 -9.51 -22.35
N SER A 477 -28.93 -9.99 -23.25
CA SER A 477 -29.50 -9.23 -24.38
C SER A 477 -30.17 -7.91 -23.98
N LYS A 478 -30.67 -7.80 -22.74
CA LYS A 478 -31.29 -6.58 -22.19
C LYS A 478 -30.32 -5.39 -22.16
N ARG A 479 -29.02 -5.65 -22.09
CA ARG A 479 -27.97 -4.63 -21.96
C ARG A 479 -27.07 -4.54 -23.17
N SER A 480 -26.72 -5.68 -23.74
CA SER A 480 -25.78 -5.74 -24.83
C SER A 480 -26.01 -6.97 -25.69
N ALA A 481 -25.64 -6.88 -26.96
CA ALA A 481 -25.65 -8.02 -27.87
C ALA A 481 -24.45 -8.97 -27.70
N HIS A 482 -23.57 -8.73 -26.72
CA HIS A 482 -22.39 -9.57 -26.42
C HIS A 482 -22.77 -10.92 -25.79
N SER A 483 -22.02 -11.96 -26.15
CA SER A 483 -22.22 -13.35 -25.74
C SER A 483 -21.12 -13.83 -24.78
N ASN A 484 -21.49 -14.61 -23.75
CA ASN A 484 -20.56 -15.17 -22.76
C ASN A 484 -21.15 -16.39 -22.02
N ALA A 485 -20.31 -17.12 -21.29
CA ALA A 485 -20.71 -18.17 -20.34
C ALA A 485 -19.72 -18.18 -19.16
N TYR A 486 -20.17 -18.60 -17.98
CA TYR A 486 -19.29 -18.75 -16.82
C TYR A 486 -19.92 -19.69 -15.78
N PHE A 487 -19.12 -20.10 -14.79
CA PHE A 487 -19.62 -20.84 -13.63
C PHE A 487 -19.33 -20.11 -12.31
N PHE A 488 -20.15 -20.36 -11.30
CA PHE A 488 -19.96 -19.80 -9.96
C PHE A 488 -20.36 -20.81 -8.87
N GLY A 489 -20.07 -20.47 -7.62
CA GLY A 489 -20.51 -21.23 -6.45
C GLY A 489 -19.37 -21.95 -5.73
N LEU A 490 -19.71 -22.48 -4.55
CA LEU A 490 -18.77 -23.13 -3.64
C LEU A 490 -18.16 -24.39 -4.29
N PRO A 491 -17.00 -24.88 -3.82
CA PRO A 491 -16.34 -26.04 -4.41
C PRO A 491 -17.23 -27.28 -4.56
N TRP A 492 -18.19 -27.47 -3.65
CA TRP A 492 -19.09 -28.63 -3.60
C TRP A 492 -20.45 -28.44 -4.29
N LYS A 493 -20.82 -27.21 -4.68
CA LYS A 493 -22.10 -26.88 -5.34
C LYS A 493 -21.86 -25.74 -6.33
N LYS A 494 -21.87 -26.06 -7.62
CA LYS A 494 -21.59 -25.10 -8.69
C LYS A 494 -22.77 -24.92 -9.62
N HIS A 495 -22.90 -23.69 -10.11
CA HIS A 495 -23.92 -23.29 -11.07
C HIS A 495 -23.23 -22.81 -12.34
N ILE A 496 -23.80 -23.13 -13.49
CA ILE A 496 -23.34 -22.61 -14.79
C ILE A 496 -24.37 -21.58 -15.26
N VAL A 497 -23.88 -20.46 -15.76
CA VAL A 497 -24.68 -19.38 -16.34
C VAL A 497 -24.28 -19.21 -17.80
N ILE A 498 -25.27 -19.27 -18.68
CA ILE A 498 -25.10 -19.11 -20.13
C ILE A 498 -25.88 -17.87 -20.55
N TYR A 499 -25.28 -17.00 -21.36
CA TYR A 499 -26.00 -15.83 -21.89
C TYR A 499 -27.02 -16.26 -22.93
N ASP A 500 -28.21 -15.65 -22.90
CA ASP A 500 -29.23 -15.80 -23.94
C ASP A 500 -28.67 -15.56 -25.35
N THR A 501 -27.87 -14.50 -25.52
CA THR A 501 -27.18 -14.15 -26.76
C THR A 501 -26.21 -15.21 -27.27
N LEU A 502 -25.64 -16.03 -26.38
CA LEU A 502 -24.78 -17.15 -26.77
C LEU A 502 -25.63 -18.31 -27.32
N ILE A 503 -26.75 -18.62 -26.66
CA ILE A 503 -27.66 -19.70 -27.03
C ILE A 503 -28.36 -19.40 -28.36
N GLU A 504 -28.81 -18.16 -28.56
CA GLU A 504 -29.54 -17.75 -29.76
C GLU A 504 -28.69 -17.80 -31.04
N LYS A 505 -27.37 -17.66 -30.91
CA LYS A 505 -26.46 -17.42 -32.05
C LYS A 505 -25.42 -18.53 -32.27
N SER A 506 -25.49 -19.61 -31.51
CA SER A 506 -24.55 -20.73 -31.59
C SER A 506 -25.31 -22.04 -31.62
N GLU A 507 -24.72 -23.04 -32.26
CA GLU A 507 -25.28 -24.38 -32.23
C GLU A 507 -25.07 -25.03 -30.86
N THR A 508 -25.89 -26.03 -30.55
CA THR A 508 -25.82 -26.69 -29.22
C THR A 508 -24.43 -27.27 -28.94
N GLU A 509 -23.81 -27.90 -29.94
CA GLU A 509 -22.48 -28.50 -29.80
C GLU A 509 -21.38 -27.44 -29.59
N GLU A 510 -21.52 -26.27 -30.21
CA GLU A 510 -20.62 -25.12 -30.01
C GLU A 510 -20.71 -24.58 -28.59
N VAL A 511 -21.92 -24.45 -28.03
CA VAL A 511 -22.11 -24.02 -26.64
C VAL A 511 -21.51 -25.05 -25.67
N VAL A 512 -21.69 -26.35 -25.95
CA VAL A 512 -21.07 -27.43 -25.14
C VAL A 512 -19.55 -27.36 -25.23
N ALA A 513 -18.97 -27.05 -26.39
CA ALA A 513 -17.52 -26.86 -26.56
C ALA A 513 -16.99 -25.67 -25.77
N VAL A 514 -17.68 -24.53 -25.78
CA VAL A 514 -17.35 -23.37 -24.94
C VAL A 514 -17.39 -23.76 -23.45
N LEU A 515 -18.40 -24.53 -23.04
CA LEU A 515 -18.48 -25.02 -21.66
C LEU A 515 -17.40 -26.04 -21.32
N ALA A 516 -16.91 -26.83 -22.28
CA ALA A 516 -15.75 -27.70 -22.07
C ALA A 516 -14.48 -26.89 -21.77
N HIS A 517 -14.29 -25.75 -22.44
CA HIS A 517 -13.23 -24.79 -22.12
C HIS A 517 -13.41 -24.21 -20.71
N GLU A 518 -14.60 -23.71 -20.37
CA GLU A 518 -14.90 -23.18 -19.02
C GLU A 518 -14.65 -24.22 -17.92
N LEU A 519 -15.09 -25.46 -18.12
CA LEU A 519 -14.84 -26.56 -17.18
C LEU A 519 -13.36 -26.98 -17.13
N GLY A 520 -12.58 -26.69 -18.18
CA GLY A 520 -11.12 -26.79 -18.17
C GLY A 520 -10.49 -25.88 -17.12
N HIS A 521 -10.96 -24.62 -16.98
CA HIS A 521 -10.49 -23.72 -15.92
C HIS A 521 -10.74 -24.27 -14.52
N TRP A 522 -11.89 -24.92 -14.32
CA TRP A 522 -12.20 -25.58 -13.07
C TRP A 522 -11.32 -26.81 -12.83
N SER A 523 -11.23 -27.71 -13.81
CA SER A 523 -10.51 -28.98 -13.71
C SER A 523 -9.01 -28.77 -13.43
N LEU A 524 -8.40 -27.77 -14.07
CA LEU A 524 -7.00 -27.41 -13.89
C LEU A 524 -6.73 -26.52 -12.66
N GLY A 525 -7.79 -26.14 -11.93
CA GLY A 525 -7.69 -25.36 -10.70
C GLY A 525 -7.27 -23.90 -10.91
N HIS A 526 -7.51 -23.32 -12.09
CA HIS A 526 -7.11 -21.95 -12.42
C HIS A 526 -7.68 -20.94 -11.44
N THR A 527 -8.98 -21.02 -11.14
CA THR A 527 -9.66 -20.13 -10.17
C THR A 527 -9.05 -20.24 -8.77
N THR A 528 -8.74 -21.45 -8.31
CA THR A 528 -8.13 -21.69 -6.99
C THR A 528 -6.71 -21.12 -6.91
N ARG A 529 -5.91 -21.28 -7.97
CA ARG A 529 -4.56 -20.68 -8.04
C ARG A 529 -4.63 -19.16 -8.07
N LEU A 530 -5.53 -18.57 -8.85
CA LEU A 530 -5.74 -17.13 -8.89
C LEU A 530 -6.18 -16.58 -7.54
N PHE A 531 -7.07 -17.29 -6.82
CA PHE A 531 -7.46 -16.93 -5.46
C PHE A 531 -6.27 -16.98 -4.49
N ALA A 532 -5.41 -18.00 -4.56
CA ALA A 532 -4.21 -18.08 -3.73
C ALA A 532 -3.23 -16.92 -4.02
N ILE A 533 -3.02 -16.60 -5.31
CA ILE A 533 -2.20 -15.46 -5.73
C ILE A 533 -2.79 -14.14 -5.20
N SER A 534 -4.11 -13.97 -5.27
CA SER A 534 -4.76 -12.76 -4.72
C SER A 534 -4.58 -12.65 -3.21
N GLN A 535 -4.59 -13.76 -2.47
CA GLN A 535 -4.33 -13.74 -1.02
C GLN A 535 -2.89 -13.30 -0.69
N VAL A 536 -1.91 -13.81 -1.44
CA VAL A 536 -0.50 -13.39 -1.28
C VAL A 536 -0.34 -11.91 -1.60
N HIS A 537 -0.97 -11.44 -2.67
CA HIS A 537 -0.97 -10.02 -3.04
C HIS A 537 -1.63 -9.13 -1.97
N PHE A 538 -2.81 -9.49 -1.46
CA PHE A 538 -3.49 -8.75 -0.39
C PHE A 538 -2.66 -8.69 0.89
N PHE A 539 -2.07 -9.82 1.29
CA PHE A 539 -1.18 -9.86 2.45
C PHE A 539 0.01 -8.91 2.26
N TYR A 540 0.62 -8.95 1.07
CA TYR A 540 1.73 -8.07 0.73
C TYR A 540 1.34 -6.59 0.75
N ILE A 541 0.22 -6.20 0.13
CA ILE A 541 -0.28 -4.82 0.11
C ILE A 541 -0.56 -4.30 1.52
N PHE A 542 -1.27 -5.06 2.37
CA PHE A 542 -1.51 -4.62 3.75
C PHE A 542 -0.22 -4.58 4.58
N SER A 543 0.73 -5.48 4.32
CA SER A 543 2.04 -5.44 4.97
C SER A 543 2.83 -4.19 4.59
N LEU A 544 2.79 -3.78 3.31
CA LEU A 544 3.39 -2.54 2.85
C LEU A 544 2.67 -1.32 3.44
N PHE A 545 1.34 -1.34 3.50
CA PHE A 545 0.56 -0.25 4.09
C PHE A 545 0.98 0.06 5.53
N SER A 546 1.40 -0.95 6.31
CA SER A 546 1.96 -0.76 7.67
C SER A 546 3.20 0.12 7.73
N VAL A 547 3.95 0.25 6.63
CA VAL A 547 5.12 1.13 6.50
C VAL A 547 4.69 2.57 6.19
N PHE A 548 3.59 2.75 5.45
CA PHE A 548 3.14 4.06 4.95
C PHE A 548 2.11 4.76 5.82
N ILE A 549 1.34 4.02 6.62
CA ILE A 549 0.22 4.57 7.42
C ILE A 549 0.63 5.70 8.36
N ASN A 550 1.87 5.69 8.86
CA ASN A 550 2.39 6.71 9.79
C ASN A 550 3.33 7.72 9.11
N ASN A 551 3.42 7.73 7.78
CA ASN A 551 4.35 8.58 7.04
C ASN A 551 3.88 10.04 7.01
N LYS A 552 4.45 10.88 7.87
CA LYS A 552 4.00 12.28 8.04
C LYS A 552 4.27 13.13 6.81
N SER A 553 5.38 12.88 6.12
CA SER A 553 5.76 13.63 4.92
C SER A 553 4.77 13.42 3.77
N LEU A 554 4.22 12.21 3.63
CA LEU A 554 3.19 11.87 2.64
C LEU A 554 1.93 12.70 2.88
N TYR A 555 1.32 12.59 4.07
CA TYR A 555 0.12 13.35 4.42
C TYR A 555 0.31 14.86 4.24
N LYS A 556 1.42 15.41 4.74
CA LYS A 556 1.72 16.86 4.60
C LYS A 556 1.82 17.32 3.16
N SER A 557 2.30 16.46 2.25
CA SER A 557 2.44 16.81 0.83
C SER A 557 1.10 16.94 0.10
N PHE A 558 0.02 16.39 0.68
CA PHE A 558 -1.35 16.43 0.16
C PHE A 558 -2.28 17.29 1.04
N GLY A 559 -1.72 18.22 1.82
CA GLY A 559 -2.48 19.20 2.60
C GLY A 559 -3.01 18.71 3.96
N PHE A 560 -2.65 17.49 4.39
CA PHE A 560 -3.02 16.97 5.70
C PHE A 560 -1.90 17.26 6.72
N HIS A 561 -1.96 18.45 7.35
CA HIS A 561 -0.92 18.93 8.26
C HIS A 561 -1.12 18.54 9.73
N THR A 562 -2.38 18.44 10.17
CA THR A 562 -2.76 18.27 11.58
C THR A 562 -3.34 16.90 11.89
N GLN A 563 -3.89 16.22 10.88
CA GLN A 563 -4.58 14.94 11.01
C GLN A 563 -3.99 13.93 10.02
N MET A 564 -4.04 12.64 10.38
CA MET A 564 -3.65 11.55 9.49
C MET A 564 -4.77 10.50 9.44
N PRO A 565 -5.90 10.79 8.78
CA PRO A 565 -6.98 9.82 8.69
C PRO A 565 -6.52 8.55 7.99
N ILE A 566 -6.92 7.39 8.50
CA ILE A 566 -6.46 6.10 7.99
C ILE A 566 -6.90 5.90 6.53
N ILE A 567 -8.13 6.28 6.19
CA ILE A 567 -8.67 6.12 4.83
C ILE A 567 -7.91 6.97 3.81
N ILE A 568 -7.53 8.20 4.19
CA ILE A 568 -6.74 9.09 3.33
C ILE A 568 -5.35 8.49 3.13
N GLY A 569 -4.73 7.96 4.19
CA GLY A 569 -3.45 7.27 4.07
C GLY A 569 -3.51 6.10 3.12
N PHE A 570 -4.59 5.31 3.17
CA PHE A 570 -4.81 4.18 2.27
C PHE A 570 -4.95 4.61 0.81
N ILE A 571 -5.69 5.69 0.53
CA ILE A 571 -5.84 6.25 -0.83
C ILE A 571 -4.48 6.71 -1.36
N LEU A 572 -3.76 7.55 -0.60
CA LEU A 572 -2.45 8.07 -1.00
C LEU A 572 -1.41 6.96 -1.17
N PHE A 573 -1.48 5.92 -0.34
CA PHE A 573 -0.65 4.73 -0.46
C PHE A 573 -0.97 3.95 -1.74
N SER A 574 -2.25 3.78 -2.08
CA SER A 574 -2.67 3.14 -3.32
C SER A 574 -2.10 3.87 -4.54
N ASP A 575 -2.17 5.21 -4.55
CA ASP A 575 -1.61 6.02 -5.64
C ASP A 575 -0.09 5.90 -5.74
N ALA A 576 0.61 5.80 -4.59
CA ALA A 576 2.06 5.61 -4.56
C ALA A 576 2.50 4.23 -5.10
N LEU A 577 1.63 3.22 -5.05
CA LEU A 577 1.91 1.88 -5.55
C LEU A 577 1.55 1.66 -7.02
N ALA A 578 0.96 2.65 -7.71
CA ALA A 578 0.52 2.52 -9.09
C ALA A 578 1.56 1.89 -10.05
N PRO A 579 2.88 2.22 -10.02
CA PRO A 579 3.87 1.57 -10.88
C PRO A 579 4.00 0.06 -10.62
N MET A 580 3.90 -0.37 -9.37
CA MET A 580 3.95 -1.78 -9.01
C MET A 580 2.73 -2.51 -9.58
N ASP A 581 1.55 -1.91 -9.51
CA ASP A 581 0.32 -2.48 -10.06
C ASP A 581 0.41 -2.68 -11.58
N THR A 582 1.10 -1.78 -12.31
CA THR A 582 1.33 -1.99 -13.76
C THR A 582 2.13 -3.26 -14.07
N VAL A 583 3.14 -3.57 -13.25
CA VAL A 583 3.97 -4.78 -13.40
C VAL A 583 3.16 -6.01 -13.02
N ILE A 584 2.42 -5.95 -11.91
CA ILE A 584 1.56 -7.05 -11.47
C ILE A 584 0.48 -7.34 -12.53
N LYS A 585 -0.16 -6.31 -13.09
CA LYS A 585 -1.13 -6.43 -14.19
C LYS A 585 -0.53 -7.18 -15.39
N LEU A 586 0.67 -6.81 -15.82
CA LEU A 586 1.37 -7.50 -16.91
C LEU A 586 1.60 -8.98 -16.59
N LEU A 587 2.11 -9.30 -15.41
CA LEU A 587 2.36 -10.69 -14.99
C LEU A 587 1.05 -11.51 -14.89
N MET A 588 -0.01 -10.90 -14.38
CA MET A 588 -1.33 -11.52 -14.29
C MET A 588 -1.93 -11.80 -15.67
N ASN A 589 -1.78 -10.88 -16.63
CA ASN A 589 -2.26 -11.09 -18.00
C ASN A 589 -1.47 -12.18 -18.73
N ILE A 590 -0.15 -12.25 -18.54
CA ILE A 590 0.67 -13.37 -19.06
C ILE A 590 0.20 -14.71 -18.48
N LEU A 591 -0.05 -14.76 -17.17
CA LEU A 591 -0.56 -15.97 -16.52
C LEU A 591 -1.97 -16.35 -17.02
N SER A 592 -2.86 -15.37 -17.16
CA SER A 592 -4.21 -15.56 -17.69
C SER A 592 -4.16 -16.17 -19.09
N ARG A 593 -3.37 -15.60 -19.99
CA ARG A 593 -3.18 -16.12 -21.36
C ARG A 593 -2.69 -17.57 -21.38
N ARG A 594 -1.80 -17.93 -20.46
CA ARG A 594 -1.36 -19.32 -20.31
C ARG A 594 -2.50 -20.24 -19.89
N TYR A 595 -3.34 -19.81 -18.96
CA TYR A 595 -4.52 -20.57 -18.53
C TYR A 595 -5.54 -20.77 -19.64
N GLU A 596 -5.72 -19.79 -20.53
CA GLU A 596 -6.58 -19.93 -21.71
C GLU A 596 -6.10 -21.04 -22.65
N PHE A 597 -4.81 -21.07 -22.99
CA PHE A 597 -4.27 -22.15 -23.83
C PHE A 597 -4.40 -23.52 -23.17
N GLN A 598 -4.25 -23.61 -21.85
CA GLN A 598 -4.44 -24.85 -21.11
C GLN A 598 -5.91 -25.30 -21.10
N ALA A 599 -6.85 -24.37 -21.05
CA ALA A 599 -8.28 -24.65 -21.14
C ALA A 599 -8.69 -25.04 -22.57
N ASP A 600 -8.12 -24.42 -23.60
CA ASP A 600 -8.27 -24.81 -25.01
C ASP A 600 -7.75 -26.24 -25.25
N GLU A 601 -6.54 -26.55 -24.76
CA GLU A 601 -5.96 -27.89 -24.84
C GLU A 601 -6.82 -28.93 -24.09
N PHE A 602 -7.42 -28.54 -22.96
CA PHE A 602 -8.34 -29.40 -22.22
C PHE A 602 -9.59 -29.74 -23.04
N ALA A 603 -10.22 -28.73 -23.66
CA ALA A 603 -11.38 -28.95 -24.52
C ALA A 603 -11.03 -29.78 -25.76
N GLN A 604 -9.85 -29.55 -26.35
CA GLN A 604 -9.31 -30.35 -27.45
C GLN A 604 -9.17 -31.83 -27.06
N LYS A 605 -8.62 -32.13 -25.87
CA LYS A 605 -8.49 -33.51 -25.35
C LYS A 605 -9.83 -34.21 -25.13
N LEU A 606 -10.91 -33.45 -24.94
CA LEU A 606 -12.27 -34.00 -24.83
C LEU A 606 -12.94 -34.27 -26.18
N GLY A 607 -12.33 -33.83 -27.28
CA GLY A 607 -12.80 -34.02 -28.65
C GLY A 607 -13.48 -32.79 -29.27
N TYR A 608 -13.50 -31.63 -28.60
CA TYR A 608 -14.26 -30.45 -29.03
C TYR A 608 -13.44 -29.41 -29.81
N SER A 609 -12.36 -29.82 -30.49
CA SER A 609 -11.41 -28.88 -31.12
C SER A 609 -12.06 -28.05 -32.24
N SER A 610 -12.88 -28.70 -33.08
CA SER A 610 -13.53 -28.09 -34.24
C SER A 610 -14.66 -27.15 -33.81
N GLU A 611 -15.51 -27.65 -32.92
CA GLU A 611 -16.67 -26.95 -32.37
C GLU A 611 -16.22 -25.73 -31.57
N LEU A 612 -15.13 -25.85 -30.80
CA LEU A 612 -14.55 -24.72 -30.07
C LEU A 612 -14.00 -23.68 -31.05
N ALA A 613 -13.24 -24.08 -32.07
CA ALA A 613 -12.73 -23.16 -33.09
C ALA A 613 -13.86 -22.38 -33.79
N LYS A 614 -14.92 -23.08 -34.24
CA LYS A 614 -16.11 -22.47 -34.85
C LYS A 614 -16.81 -21.51 -33.89
N SER A 615 -16.96 -21.89 -32.62
CA SER A 615 -17.57 -21.03 -31.60
C SER A 615 -16.74 -19.75 -31.35
N LEU A 616 -15.41 -19.85 -31.29
CA LEU A 616 -14.51 -18.70 -31.09
C LEU A 616 -14.55 -17.74 -32.29
N ILE A 617 -14.59 -18.26 -33.51
CA ILE A 617 -14.75 -17.46 -34.73
C ILE A 617 -16.10 -16.73 -34.71
N LYS A 618 -17.20 -17.46 -34.45
CA LYS A 618 -18.55 -16.86 -34.36
C LYS A 618 -18.61 -15.78 -33.28
N LEU A 619 -18.07 -16.03 -32.09
CA LEU A 619 -18.00 -15.07 -30.99
C LEU A 619 -17.22 -13.81 -31.39
N GLN A 620 -16.07 -13.98 -32.06
CA GLN A 620 -15.25 -12.88 -32.52
C GLN A 620 -15.98 -12.00 -33.53
N ILE A 621 -16.68 -12.62 -34.50
CA ILE A 621 -17.49 -11.94 -35.51
C ILE A 621 -18.64 -11.19 -34.86
N GLN A 622 -19.41 -11.86 -34.00
CA GLN A 622 -20.59 -11.30 -33.35
C GLN A 622 -20.26 -10.13 -32.43
N ASN A 623 -19.13 -10.20 -31.71
CA ASN A 623 -18.67 -9.14 -30.83
C ASN A 623 -17.90 -8.03 -31.56
N LEU A 624 -17.71 -8.14 -32.89
CA LEU A 624 -16.80 -7.30 -33.69
C LEU A 624 -15.45 -7.09 -33.00
N SER A 625 -14.94 -8.15 -32.38
CA SER A 625 -13.72 -8.09 -31.59
C SER A 625 -12.51 -7.85 -32.49
N THR A 626 -11.43 -7.33 -31.90
CA THR A 626 -10.21 -6.98 -32.62
C THR A 626 -9.59 -8.22 -33.28
N MET A 627 -9.56 -8.24 -34.61
CA MET A 627 -9.11 -9.40 -35.41
C MET A 627 -7.60 -9.60 -35.41
N ASP A 628 -6.84 -8.53 -35.16
CA ASP A 628 -5.38 -8.54 -35.06
C ASP A 628 -4.89 -7.48 -34.08
N ALA A 629 -3.77 -7.72 -33.42
CA ALA A 629 -3.25 -6.81 -32.40
C ALA A 629 -1.74 -6.68 -32.44
N ASP A 630 -1.28 -5.48 -32.08
CA ASP A 630 0.13 -5.24 -31.81
C ASP A 630 0.58 -6.11 -30.63
N TRP A 631 1.70 -6.81 -30.78
CA TRP A 631 2.18 -7.77 -29.78
C TRP A 631 2.40 -7.15 -28.39
N MET A 632 2.82 -5.88 -28.32
CA MET A 632 3.09 -5.19 -27.06
C MET A 632 1.78 -4.78 -26.40
N TYR A 633 0.84 -4.24 -27.19
CA TYR A 633 -0.51 -3.94 -26.72
C TYR A 633 -1.22 -5.21 -26.23
N ALA A 634 -1.20 -6.29 -27.01
CA ALA A 634 -1.82 -7.57 -26.67
C ALA A 634 -1.23 -8.15 -25.38
N THR A 635 0.10 -8.12 -25.23
CA THR A 635 0.77 -8.67 -24.04
C THR A 635 0.40 -7.91 -22.76
N TYR A 636 0.25 -6.59 -22.83
CA TYR A 636 -0.07 -5.78 -21.65
C TYR A 636 -1.57 -5.69 -21.35
N HIS A 637 -2.46 -5.65 -22.36
CA HIS A 637 -3.89 -5.41 -22.16
C HIS A 637 -4.77 -6.66 -22.24
N PHE A 638 -4.41 -7.68 -23.03
CA PHE A 638 -5.30 -8.82 -23.23
C PHE A 638 -5.07 -9.92 -22.20
N SER A 639 -6.14 -10.27 -21.48
CA SER A 639 -6.20 -11.45 -20.60
C SER A 639 -6.38 -12.76 -21.39
N HIS A 640 -6.90 -12.66 -22.62
CA HIS A 640 -7.05 -13.78 -23.55
C HIS A 640 -6.06 -13.62 -24.72
N PRO A 641 -5.46 -14.72 -25.21
CA PRO A 641 -4.68 -14.68 -26.45
C PRO A 641 -5.57 -14.26 -27.63
N ILE A 642 -4.97 -13.67 -28.67
CA ILE A 642 -5.70 -13.30 -29.89
C ILE A 642 -6.26 -14.54 -30.58
N LEU A 643 -7.37 -14.39 -31.31
CA LEU A 643 -8.06 -15.52 -31.94
C LEU A 643 -7.13 -16.36 -32.83
N SER A 644 -6.26 -15.71 -33.62
CA SER A 644 -5.31 -16.41 -34.50
C SER A 644 -4.34 -17.31 -33.74
N GLU A 645 -3.88 -16.91 -32.55
CA GLU A 645 -3.02 -17.73 -31.69
C GLU A 645 -3.78 -18.95 -31.16
N ARG A 646 -5.04 -18.77 -30.71
CA ARG A 646 -5.88 -19.85 -30.19
C ARG A 646 -6.25 -20.87 -31.27
N LEU A 647 -6.65 -20.40 -32.45
CA LEU A 647 -6.95 -21.26 -33.60
C LEU A 647 -5.72 -22.07 -34.02
N GLY A 648 -4.53 -21.44 -34.02
CA GLY A 648 -3.28 -22.14 -34.26
C GLY A 648 -2.99 -23.24 -33.23
N ALA A 649 -3.25 -22.99 -31.94
CA ALA A 649 -3.08 -23.98 -30.88
C ALA A 649 -4.09 -25.14 -30.96
N LEU A 650 -5.31 -24.86 -31.45
CA LEU A 650 -6.35 -25.87 -31.70
C LEU A 650 -6.11 -26.67 -32.99
N GLY A 651 -5.08 -26.33 -33.78
CA GLY A 651 -4.80 -27.00 -35.06
C GLY A 651 -5.82 -26.67 -36.15
N TRP A 652 -6.52 -25.53 -36.05
CA TRP A 652 -7.50 -25.12 -37.05
C TRP A 652 -6.80 -24.61 -38.31
N HIS A 653 -7.10 -25.22 -39.45
CA HIS A 653 -6.52 -24.87 -40.76
C HIS A 653 -7.55 -24.35 -41.77
N GLY A 654 -8.76 -24.01 -41.28
CA GLY A 654 -9.92 -23.66 -42.09
C GLY A 654 -10.59 -24.89 -42.69
N ASP A 655 -11.92 -24.92 -42.68
CA ASP A 655 -12.67 -25.98 -43.35
C ASP A 655 -12.46 -25.83 -44.87
N LYS A 656 -11.69 -26.75 -45.47
CA LYS A 656 -11.57 -26.90 -46.93
C LYS A 656 -12.73 -27.72 -47.52
N SER A 657 -13.74 -28.06 -46.73
CA SER A 657 -14.97 -28.71 -47.19
C SER A 657 -16.00 -27.65 -47.60
N GLY A 658 -16.33 -27.60 -48.90
CA GLY A 658 -17.24 -26.65 -49.55
C GLY A 658 -18.58 -26.43 -48.82
N GLU A 659 -19.22 -25.27 -48.96
CA GLU A 659 -19.79 -24.79 -50.21
C GLU A 659 -19.25 -23.43 -50.65
N SER A 660 -18.90 -23.34 -51.94
CA SER A 660 -18.87 -22.08 -52.66
C SER A 660 -20.27 -21.47 -52.60
N VAL A 661 -20.42 -20.34 -51.91
CA VAL A 661 -21.54 -19.43 -52.14
C VAL A 661 -21.42 -18.98 -53.59
N VAL A 662 -22.20 -19.64 -54.46
CA VAL A 662 -22.41 -19.19 -55.84
C VAL A 662 -23.17 -17.88 -55.73
N ASP A 663 -22.49 -16.78 -56.05
CA ASP A 663 -23.15 -15.53 -56.42
C ASP A 663 -24.03 -15.80 -57.65
N GLU A 664 -25.31 -16.07 -57.47
CA GLU A 664 -26.31 -15.89 -58.52
C GLU A 664 -26.49 -14.38 -58.77
N LYS A 665 -25.55 -13.79 -59.51
CA LYS A 665 -25.81 -12.57 -60.26
C LYS A 665 -26.06 -12.93 -61.71
N ASN A 666 -27.35 -12.86 -62.06
CA ASN A 666 -27.91 -12.68 -63.40
C ASN A 666 -26.87 -12.39 -64.49
N ASP A 667 -26.48 -13.43 -65.21
CA ASP A 667 -25.80 -13.29 -66.49
C ASP A 667 -26.88 -13.20 -67.57
N THR A 668 -27.41 -12.00 -67.78
CA THR A 668 -28.14 -11.68 -69.01
C THR A 668 -27.15 -11.05 -69.98
N ALA A 669 -26.87 -11.83 -71.01
CA ALA A 669 -25.97 -11.53 -72.10
C ALA A 669 -26.22 -10.15 -72.73
N VAL A 670 -25.15 -9.38 -72.95
CA VAL A 670 -25.03 -8.51 -74.11
C VAL A 670 -23.67 -8.74 -74.75
N LYS A 671 -23.69 -9.49 -75.86
CA LYS A 671 -22.64 -9.46 -76.87
C LYS A 671 -22.57 -8.04 -77.45
N ALA A 672 -21.39 -7.44 -77.42
CA ALA A 672 -21.02 -6.41 -78.39
C ALA A 672 -19.62 -6.72 -78.92
N SER A 673 -19.60 -7.01 -80.22
CA SER A 673 -18.47 -7.39 -81.05
C SER A 673 -17.69 -6.18 -81.55
N GLY A 674 -16.38 -6.38 -81.77
CA GLY A 674 -15.55 -5.63 -82.71
C GLY A 674 -14.87 -4.40 -82.12
N ARG A 675 -13.64 -4.03 -82.48
CA ARG A 675 -12.80 -4.46 -83.61
C ARG A 675 -11.39 -3.84 -83.43
N ASP A 676 -10.41 -4.56 -83.95
CA ASP A 676 -9.22 -4.09 -84.68
C ASP A 676 -8.03 -3.41 -83.97
N GLU A 677 -6.89 -4.11 -84.11
CA GLU A 677 -5.60 -3.64 -84.65
C GLU A 677 -4.82 -2.56 -83.87
N LEU A 678 -3.79 -3.00 -83.13
CA LEU A 678 -2.35 -2.93 -83.50
C LEU A 678 -1.46 -3.39 -82.33
#